data_AF-B4Q5B0-F1
#
_entry.id   AF-B4Q5B0-F1
#
_cell.length_a   1.000
_cell.length_b   1.000
_cell.length_c   1.000
_cell.angle_alpha   90.00
_cell.angle_beta   90.00
_cell.angle_gamma   90.00
#
_symmetry.space_group_name_H-M   'P 1'
#
loop_
_entity.id
_entity.type
_entity.pdbx_description
1 polymer ?
#
loop_
_entity_poly.entity_id
_entity_poly.type
_entity_poly.pdbx_seq_one_letter_code
_entity_poly.pdbx_strand_id
1 'polypeptide(L)'
;MTGDDCRKAIQVDYDLYFSDPSRSTAAQVVPFPTGEANSLTVAMWVQFAQKDDRGIFFTLYGVQSARMTQQRRMLLQAHSSGVQVSLFEDQPDAFLSFGEYTSVNDGQWHHVAVVWDGISGQLQLITEGLIASKMEYGAGGSLPGYLWAVLGLPQPYGLSNELAYSDSGFQGTITKAQVWARALDITSEIQKQVRDCRSEPVLYPGLILNWAGYEVTAGGVERNVPSLCGQRKCPVGYTGANCQQLVVDKEPPVVEHCPGDLWVIAKNGSAVVTWDEPHFSDNIGVTKIYERNGHRSGTTLLWGTYDITYIASDAAGNTASCSFKVSLLTDFCPALADPVGGSQVCKDWGAGGQFKVCEIACNTGLRFSEQVPEFYTCGAEGFWRPTREPSMPLVYPSCSPSKPAQRVFRIKMLFPSDVLCNKAGQAVLRQKVTNSVNGLNRDWNFCSYAIEGTRECKDIQIDVKCDHYRGAQNNRVRRQSKDGGVYVMEAELPVVNDPVVHTSTGERSSVKQLLEKLILEDDQFAVQEILPNTVPDPASLELGSEYACPVGQVVMIPDCVPCAIGTFYDSANKTCIACSRGTYQSEAGQLQCSKCPVIAGRPGVTAGPGARSAADCKERCPAGKYFDAETGLCRSCGHGFYQPNEGSFSCELCGLGQTTRSTEATSRKECRDECSSGQQLGADGRCEPCPRGTYRLQGVQPSCAACPLGRTTPKVGASSVEECTLPVCSAGTYLNATQNMCIECRKGYYQSESQQTACLQCPPNHSTKITGATSKSECTNPCEHIAEGKPHCDVNAYCIMVPETSDFKCECKPGFNGTGMACTDVCDGFCENSGACVKDLKGTPSCRCVGSFTGPHCAERSEFAYIAGGIAGAVIFIIIIVLLIWMICVRSTKRRDPKKMLTPAIDQTGSQVNFYYGAHTPYAESIAPSHHSTYAHYYDDEEDGWEMPNFYNETYMKDGLHGGKMSTLARSNASLYGTKEDLYDRLKRHAYTGKKEKSDSDSEVQ
;
A
#
# COMPACT_ATOMS: atom_id res chain seq x y z
N MET A 1 -11.75 -41.67 2.60
CA MET A 1 -12.28 -40.40 2.06
C MET A 1 -12.57 -39.46 3.21
N THR A 2 -12.71 -38.16 2.95
CA THR A 2 -13.02 -37.11 3.94
C THR A 2 -14.09 -36.12 3.40
N GLY A 3 -14.53 -35.21 4.26
CA GLY A 3 -15.69 -34.33 4.05
C GLY A 3 -17.02 -35.04 4.36
N ASP A 4 -18.08 -34.27 4.54
CA ASP A 4 -19.35 -34.75 5.13
C ASP A 4 -20.03 -35.86 4.31
N ASP A 5 -19.89 -35.81 2.98
CA ASP A 5 -20.37 -36.84 2.05
C ASP A 5 -19.32 -37.92 1.70
N CYS A 6 -18.16 -37.96 2.39
CA CYS A 6 -17.05 -38.86 2.07
C CYS A 6 -16.58 -38.79 0.59
N ARG A 7 -16.61 -37.61 -0.05
CA ARG A 7 -16.25 -37.43 -1.47
C ARG A 7 -14.79 -37.05 -1.73
N LYS A 8 -14.07 -36.49 -0.74
CA LYS A 8 -12.66 -36.07 -0.93
C LYS A 8 -11.72 -37.26 -0.71
N ALA A 9 -10.75 -37.44 -1.61
CA ALA A 9 -9.66 -38.38 -1.38
C ALA A 9 -8.78 -37.90 -0.23
N ILE A 10 -8.26 -38.84 0.58
CA ILE A 10 -7.26 -38.50 1.61
C ILE A 10 -5.92 -38.38 0.90
N GLN A 11 -5.37 -37.17 0.82
CA GLN A 11 -4.05 -36.94 0.26
C GLN A 11 -2.97 -37.41 1.23
N VAL A 12 -2.44 -38.61 0.98
CA VAL A 12 -1.34 -39.24 1.75
C VAL A 12 0.05 -39.01 1.13
N ASP A 13 0.15 -38.44 -0.08
CA ASP A 13 1.43 -38.07 -0.73
C ASP A 13 1.93 -36.73 -0.17
N TYR A 14 2.42 -36.75 1.08
CA TYR A 14 3.01 -35.62 1.78
C TYR A 14 3.95 -36.09 2.90
N ASP A 15 4.94 -35.27 3.25
CA ASP A 15 5.81 -35.46 4.41
C ASP A 15 5.57 -34.36 5.45
N LEU A 16 5.87 -34.64 6.72
CA LEU A 16 5.95 -33.62 7.78
C LEU A 16 7.41 -33.36 8.12
N TYR A 17 7.84 -32.10 8.01
CA TYR A 17 9.17 -31.63 8.42
C TYR A 17 9.07 -30.93 9.78
N PHE A 18 9.99 -31.26 10.68
CA PHE A 18 10.07 -30.78 12.07
C PHE A 18 11.31 -29.90 12.18
N SER A 19 11.14 -28.59 12.34
CA SER A 19 12.24 -27.62 12.26
C SER A 19 13.07 -27.46 13.53
N ASP A 20 12.50 -27.74 14.70
CA ASP A 20 13.03 -27.38 16.02
C ASP A 20 12.82 -28.54 17.02
N PRO A 21 13.85 -29.30 17.41
CA PRO A 21 13.70 -30.47 18.28
C PRO A 21 13.20 -30.12 19.69
N SER A 22 13.27 -28.84 20.11
CA SER A 22 12.78 -28.41 21.42
C SER A 22 11.27 -28.13 21.45
N ARG A 23 10.63 -27.97 20.29
CA ARG A 23 9.25 -27.43 20.18
C ARG A 23 8.38 -28.09 19.10
N SER A 24 8.95 -28.67 18.04
CA SER A 24 8.21 -29.27 16.93
C SER A 24 7.48 -30.55 17.36
N THR A 25 6.15 -30.55 17.27
CA THR A 25 5.30 -31.71 17.56
C THR A 25 4.09 -31.73 16.63
N ALA A 26 3.64 -32.94 16.24
CA ALA A 26 2.45 -33.13 15.43
C ALA A 26 1.66 -34.33 15.95
N ALA A 27 0.41 -34.10 16.40
CA ALA A 27 -0.41 -35.10 17.06
C ALA A 27 -1.75 -35.32 16.36
N GLN A 28 -2.34 -36.50 16.59
CA GLN A 28 -3.69 -36.83 16.14
C GLN A 28 -4.75 -35.92 16.81
N VAL A 29 -5.73 -35.44 16.06
CA VAL A 29 -6.83 -34.61 16.60
C VAL A 29 -7.69 -35.37 17.62
N VAL A 30 -7.88 -36.68 17.42
CA VAL A 30 -8.64 -37.56 18.34
C VAL A 30 -7.93 -38.91 18.52
N PRO A 31 -8.18 -39.62 19.64
CA PRO A 31 -7.80 -41.02 19.80
C PRO A 31 -8.47 -41.93 18.76
N PHE A 32 -7.80 -43.02 18.39
CA PHE A 32 -8.30 -44.06 17.49
C PHE A 32 -8.54 -45.38 18.25
N PRO A 33 -9.60 -46.14 17.92
CA PRO A 33 -9.90 -47.41 18.58
C PRO A 33 -8.96 -48.54 18.12
N THR A 34 -8.60 -49.44 19.04
CA THR A 34 -7.89 -50.69 18.72
C THR A 34 -8.83 -51.86 18.46
N GLY A 35 -10.02 -51.84 19.08
CA GLY A 35 -10.90 -53.00 19.15
C GLY A 35 -10.38 -54.12 20.06
N GLU A 36 -9.56 -53.79 21.07
CA GLU A 36 -8.98 -54.76 22.03
C GLU A 36 -8.14 -55.85 21.31
N ALA A 37 -7.41 -55.45 20.28
CA ALA A 37 -6.62 -56.35 19.44
C ALA A 37 -5.42 -56.98 20.19
N ASN A 38 -5.13 -58.23 19.87
CA ASN A 38 -4.09 -59.05 20.52
C ASN A 38 -2.71 -58.95 19.83
N SER A 39 -2.57 -58.15 18.78
CA SER A 39 -1.31 -57.95 18.05
C SER A 39 -1.28 -56.52 17.48
N LEU A 40 -0.09 -55.94 17.32
CA LEU A 40 0.14 -54.55 16.89
C LEU A 40 1.23 -54.50 15.82
N THR A 41 1.04 -53.68 14.80
CA THR A 41 2.17 -53.18 13.99
C THR A 41 2.11 -51.67 13.94
N VAL A 42 3.26 -51.03 14.16
CA VAL A 42 3.49 -49.61 13.83
C VAL A 42 4.52 -49.59 12.71
N ALA A 43 4.31 -48.82 11.64
CA ALA A 43 5.32 -48.62 10.61
C ALA A 43 5.34 -47.16 10.14
N MET A 44 6.52 -46.65 9.78
CA MET A 44 6.72 -45.31 9.26
C MET A 44 8.01 -45.20 8.44
N TRP A 45 8.15 -44.11 7.70
CA TRP A 45 9.40 -43.66 7.14
C TRP A 45 9.90 -42.44 7.91
N VAL A 46 11.20 -42.40 8.22
CA VAL A 46 11.84 -41.31 8.98
C VAL A 46 13.19 -40.95 8.35
N GLN A 47 13.53 -39.66 8.37
CA GLN A 47 14.82 -39.11 7.96
C GLN A 47 15.23 -38.00 8.93
N PHE A 48 16.35 -38.15 9.61
CA PHE A 48 16.92 -37.10 10.47
C PHE A 48 17.47 -35.95 9.63
N ALA A 49 17.48 -34.73 10.18
CA ALA A 49 17.93 -33.53 9.47
C ALA A 49 19.42 -33.59 9.13
N GLN A 50 20.25 -33.95 10.11
CA GLN A 50 21.69 -34.13 10.02
C GLN A 50 22.06 -35.59 10.35
N LYS A 51 23.37 -35.89 10.31
CA LYS A 51 23.92 -37.20 10.64
C LYS A 51 24.30 -37.24 12.13
N ASP A 52 24.08 -38.39 12.76
CA ASP A 52 24.34 -38.67 14.18
C ASP A 52 23.43 -37.89 15.18
N ASP A 53 22.38 -37.25 14.66
CA ASP A 53 21.34 -36.55 15.45
C ASP A 53 20.65 -37.46 16.49
N ARG A 54 20.10 -36.83 17.53
CA ARG A 54 19.31 -37.50 18.58
C ARG A 54 17.93 -36.89 18.67
N GLY A 55 17.03 -37.58 19.35
CA GLY A 55 15.69 -37.10 19.61
C GLY A 55 14.60 -38.13 19.32
N ILE A 56 13.45 -37.90 19.95
CA ILE A 56 12.28 -38.78 19.95
C ILE A 56 11.39 -38.40 18.77
N PHE A 57 11.14 -39.35 17.86
CA PHE A 57 10.43 -39.08 16.61
C PHE A 57 8.98 -39.58 16.59
N PHE A 58 8.66 -40.59 17.39
CA PHE A 58 7.30 -41.13 17.52
C PHE A 58 7.02 -41.56 18.96
N THR A 59 5.85 -41.21 19.50
CA THR A 59 5.35 -41.72 20.79
C THR A 59 3.88 -42.10 20.68
N LEU A 60 3.53 -43.29 21.18
CA LEU A 60 2.19 -43.85 21.20
C LEU A 60 1.70 -43.97 22.65
N TYR A 61 0.52 -43.41 22.91
CA TYR A 61 -0.10 -43.41 24.23
C TYR A 61 -1.38 -44.26 24.25
N GLY A 62 -1.58 -44.99 25.33
CA GLY A 62 -2.88 -45.54 25.72
C GLY A 62 -3.72 -44.46 26.40
N VAL A 63 -5.02 -44.41 26.07
CA VAL A 63 -5.98 -43.47 26.64
C VAL A 63 -7.33 -44.16 26.89
N GLN A 64 -8.09 -43.69 27.89
CA GLN A 64 -9.35 -44.33 28.30
C GLN A 64 -10.58 -43.90 27.47
N SER A 65 -10.47 -42.89 26.60
CA SER A 65 -11.62 -42.27 25.93
C SER A 65 -11.41 -42.05 24.44
N ALA A 66 -12.44 -42.32 23.65
CA ALA A 66 -12.51 -42.03 22.21
C ALA A 66 -12.46 -40.53 21.85
N ARG A 67 -12.63 -39.62 22.82
CA ARG A 67 -12.79 -38.17 22.58
C ARG A 67 -11.89 -37.27 23.41
N MET A 68 -11.25 -37.79 24.46
CA MET A 68 -10.44 -36.99 25.39
C MET A 68 -9.10 -37.67 25.64
N THR A 69 -8.02 -36.90 25.46
CA THR A 69 -6.64 -37.36 25.65
C THR A 69 -6.16 -37.15 27.09
N GLN A 70 -7.05 -37.35 28.08
CA GLN A 70 -6.70 -37.31 29.51
C GLN A 70 -6.23 -38.70 29.99
N GLN A 71 -5.45 -38.74 31.07
CA GLN A 71 -4.87 -39.96 31.65
C GLN A 71 -4.11 -40.81 30.60
N ARG A 72 -3.10 -40.18 29.96
CA ARG A 72 -2.23 -40.81 28.95
C ARG A 72 -1.18 -41.69 29.64
N ARG A 73 -1.05 -42.96 29.24
CA ARG A 73 0.12 -43.82 29.55
C ARG A 73 0.95 -44.02 28.29
N MET A 74 2.28 -43.90 28.38
CA MET A 74 3.18 -44.21 27.25
C MET A 74 3.22 -45.73 27.04
N LEU A 75 3.09 -46.19 25.79
CA LEU A 75 3.10 -47.62 25.44
C LEU A 75 4.22 -47.99 24.45
N LEU A 76 4.63 -47.05 23.59
CA LEU A 76 5.75 -47.22 22.67
C LEU A 76 6.38 -45.85 22.39
N GLN A 77 7.70 -45.76 22.49
CA GLN A 77 8.47 -44.54 22.21
C GLN A 77 9.70 -44.87 21.34
N ALA A 78 9.83 -44.20 20.20
CA ALA A 78 10.90 -44.42 19.23
C ALA A 78 11.89 -43.25 19.23
N HIS A 79 13.17 -43.58 19.43
CA HIS A 79 14.31 -42.69 19.56
C HIS A 79 15.41 -43.08 18.55
N SER A 80 16.39 -42.22 18.26
CA SER A 80 17.45 -42.52 17.26
C SER A 80 18.29 -43.78 17.54
N SER A 81 18.29 -44.29 18.79
CA SER A 81 18.98 -45.51 19.22
C SER A 81 18.13 -46.78 19.21
N GLY A 82 16.80 -46.68 19.11
CA GLY A 82 15.90 -47.82 19.21
C GLY A 82 14.49 -47.46 19.68
N VAL A 83 13.72 -48.48 20.06
CA VAL A 83 12.32 -48.34 20.50
C VAL A 83 12.11 -48.93 21.89
N GLN A 84 11.60 -48.13 22.81
CA GLN A 84 11.09 -48.57 24.11
C GLN A 84 9.61 -48.98 23.97
N VAL A 85 9.22 -50.08 24.63
CA VAL A 85 7.90 -50.69 24.53
C VAL A 85 7.42 -51.07 25.94
N SER A 86 6.25 -50.54 26.33
CA SER A 86 5.62 -50.73 27.64
C SER A 86 4.11 -50.96 27.45
N LEU A 87 3.73 -52.03 26.74
CA LEU A 87 2.32 -52.34 26.46
C LEU A 87 1.56 -52.81 27.72
N PHE A 88 2.25 -53.52 28.63
CA PHE A 88 1.65 -54.19 29.78
C PHE A 88 2.17 -53.63 31.11
N GLU A 89 1.30 -53.52 32.11
CA GLU A 89 1.59 -52.89 33.41
C GLU A 89 2.19 -53.89 34.42
N ASP A 90 2.03 -55.19 34.13
CA ASP A 90 2.50 -56.36 34.87
C ASP A 90 3.84 -56.93 34.36
N GLN A 91 4.42 -56.34 33.30
CA GLN A 91 5.66 -56.80 32.67
C GLN A 91 6.70 -55.66 32.59
N PRO A 92 8.00 -55.96 32.72
CA PRO A 92 9.05 -54.94 32.62
C PRO A 92 9.16 -54.39 31.20
N ASP A 93 9.51 -53.12 31.08
CA ASP A 93 9.72 -52.43 29.80
C ASP A 93 10.73 -53.15 28.90
N ALA A 94 10.37 -53.29 27.62
CA ALA A 94 11.22 -53.84 26.58
C ALA A 94 11.95 -52.72 25.82
N PHE A 95 13.22 -52.91 25.49
CA PHE A 95 13.97 -52.01 24.60
C PHE A 95 14.54 -52.77 23.41
N LEU A 96 14.21 -52.29 22.21
CA LEU A 96 14.67 -52.83 20.93
C LEU A 96 15.69 -51.86 20.34
N SER A 97 16.98 -52.20 20.39
CA SER A 97 18.03 -51.41 19.75
C SER A 97 17.99 -51.52 18.23
N PHE A 98 18.30 -50.44 17.52
CA PHE A 98 18.77 -50.56 16.14
C PHE A 98 20.17 -51.24 16.12
N GLY A 99 20.46 -52.04 15.10
CA GLY A 99 21.71 -52.79 15.02
C GLY A 99 22.94 -51.91 14.75
N GLU A 100 24.12 -52.37 15.17
CA GLU A 100 25.41 -51.62 15.05
C GLU A 100 25.75 -51.14 13.63
N TYR A 101 25.20 -51.80 12.60
CA TYR A 101 25.44 -51.51 11.17
C TYR A 101 24.28 -50.76 10.49
N THR A 102 23.25 -50.35 11.25
CA THR A 102 21.98 -49.79 10.75
C THR A 102 21.54 -48.59 11.60
N SER A 103 22.24 -47.46 11.46
CA SER A 103 21.92 -46.19 12.13
C SER A 103 20.81 -45.43 11.39
N VAL A 104 19.64 -45.30 12.00
CA VAL A 104 18.47 -44.60 11.43
C VAL A 104 18.68 -43.06 11.34
N ASN A 105 19.66 -42.54 12.07
CA ASN A 105 20.05 -41.13 12.11
C ASN A 105 21.25 -40.77 11.21
N ASP A 106 21.40 -41.42 10.04
CA ASP A 106 22.48 -41.12 9.08
C ASP A 106 22.15 -39.96 8.11
N GLY A 107 20.96 -39.36 8.23
CA GLY A 107 20.46 -38.29 7.35
C GLY A 107 19.79 -38.78 6.04
N GLN A 108 19.64 -40.09 5.84
CA GLN A 108 18.85 -40.69 4.75
C GLN A 108 17.43 -41.05 5.24
N TRP A 109 16.58 -41.47 4.30
CA TRP A 109 15.29 -42.10 4.62
C TRP A 109 15.46 -43.56 5.00
N HIS A 110 14.91 -43.95 6.15
CA HIS A 110 14.79 -45.34 6.61
C HIS A 110 13.31 -45.69 6.82
N HIS A 111 12.94 -46.91 6.45
CA HIS A 111 11.69 -47.53 6.90
C HIS A 111 11.91 -48.16 8.28
N VAL A 112 11.04 -47.82 9.23
CA VAL A 112 11.06 -48.37 10.59
C VAL A 112 9.70 -49.00 10.88
N ALA A 113 9.69 -50.27 11.27
CA ALA A 113 8.49 -50.98 11.71
C ALA A 113 8.71 -51.72 13.03
N VAL A 114 7.71 -51.67 13.90
CA VAL A 114 7.65 -52.41 15.16
C VAL A 114 6.47 -53.35 15.08
N VAL A 115 6.73 -54.66 15.17
CA VAL A 115 5.73 -55.72 15.10
C VAL A 115 5.69 -56.43 16.45
N TRP A 116 4.53 -56.44 17.09
CA TRP A 116 4.23 -57.24 18.26
C TRP A 116 3.09 -58.21 17.94
N ASP A 117 3.32 -59.50 18.15
CA ASP A 117 2.27 -60.51 18.09
C ASP A 117 2.02 -61.11 19.46
N GLY A 118 0.90 -60.75 20.10
CA GLY A 118 0.52 -61.30 21.41
C GLY A 118 0.06 -62.77 21.35
N ILE A 119 -0.18 -63.35 20.16
CA ILE A 119 -0.47 -64.79 20.05
C ILE A 119 0.80 -65.62 20.30
N SER A 120 1.90 -65.27 19.63
CA SER A 120 3.22 -65.92 19.83
C SER A 120 4.10 -65.25 20.89
N GLY A 121 3.68 -64.10 21.43
CA GLY A 121 4.46 -63.29 22.35
C GLY A 121 5.70 -62.64 21.72
N GLN A 122 5.78 -62.52 20.40
CA GLN A 122 7.01 -62.10 19.71
C GLN A 122 6.98 -60.59 19.44
N LEU A 123 8.00 -59.88 19.92
CA LEU A 123 8.21 -58.45 19.71
C LEU A 123 9.46 -58.24 18.83
N GLN A 124 9.32 -57.48 17.74
CA GLN A 124 10.34 -57.34 16.69
C GLN A 124 10.45 -55.89 16.21
N LEU A 125 11.68 -55.41 16.09
CA LEU A 125 12.03 -54.14 15.44
C LEU A 125 12.66 -54.44 14.08
N ILE A 126 12.17 -53.75 13.06
CA ILE A 126 12.49 -53.99 11.66
C ILE A 126 12.91 -52.66 11.03
N THR A 127 14.04 -52.67 10.32
CA THR A 127 14.57 -51.51 9.57
C THR A 127 14.96 -51.95 8.18
N GLU A 128 14.62 -51.17 7.14
CA GLU A 128 14.87 -51.54 5.73
C GLU A 128 14.30 -52.93 5.35
N GLY A 129 13.25 -53.36 6.06
CA GLY A 129 12.63 -54.67 5.88
C GLY A 129 13.45 -55.86 6.40
N LEU A 130 14.49 -55.61 7.22
CA LEU A 130 15.29 -56.60 7.93
C LEU A 130 15.05 -56.49 9.45
N ILE A 131 15.07 -57.62 10.17
CA ILE A 131 14.92 -57.62 11.64
C ILE A 131 16.19 -57.05 12.27
N ALA A 132 16.08 -55.91 12.94
CA ALA A 132 17.16 -55.27 13.68
C ALA A 132 17.27 -55.82 15.12
N SER A 133 16.14 -56.09 15.77
CA SER A 133 16.08 -56.69 17.10
C SER A 133 14.80 -57.50 17.31
N LYS A 134 14.85 -58.50 18.19
CA LYS A 134 13.76 -59.45 18.44
C LYS A 134 13.84 -60.01 19.85
N MET A 135 12.70 -60.07 20.55
CA MET A 135 12.56 -60.66 21.88
C MET A 135 11.14 -61.19 22.13
N GLU A 136 10.92 -61.82 23.28
CA GLU A 136 9.61 -62.28 23.75
C GLU A 136 9.03 -61.30 24.78
N TYR A 137 7.77 -60.89 24.57
CA TYR A 137 7.08 -59.87 25.35
C TYR A 137 5.54 -59.98 25.19
N GLY A 138 4.78 -59.91 26.28
CA GLY A 138 3.33 -59.73 26.24
C GLY A 138 2.49 -60.89 25.69
N ALA A 139 2.96 -62.14 25.77
CA ALA A 139 2.19 -63.31 25.31
C ALA A 139 0.81 -63.40 25.99
N GLY A 140 -0.26 -63.52 25.20
CA GLY A 140 -1.65 -63.56 25.65
C GLY A 140 -2.28 -62.21 26.01
N GLY A 141 -1.54 -61.10 25.89
CA GLY A 141 -2.05 -59.75 26.17
C GLY A 141 -3.00 -59.19 25.09
N SER A 142 -3.71 -58.12 25.45
CA SER A 142 -4.59 -57.35 24.56
C SER A 142 -4.35 -55.84 24.76
N LEU A 143 -4.47 -55.05 23.69
CA LEU A 143 -4.20 -53.61 23.72
C LEU A 143 -5.33 -52.80 24.40
N PRO A 144 -5.02 -51.67 25.06
CA PRO A 144 -6.02 -50.71 25.51
C PRO A 144 -6.97 -50.29 24.38
N GLY A 145 -8.26 -50.13 24.71
CA GLY A 145 -9.33 -49.93 23.71
C GLY A 145 -9.18 -48.69 22.82
N TYR A 146 -8.44 -47.67 23.27
CA TYR A 146 -8.11 -46.47 22.48
C TYR A 146 -6.61 -46.10 22.60
N LEU A 147 -6.05 -45.67 21.48
CA LEU A 147 -4.68 -45.20 21.35
C LEU A 147 -4.64 -43.78 20.80
N TRP A 148 -3.53 -43.08 21.04
CA TRP A 148 -3.30 -41.73 20.55
C TRP A 148 -1.81 -41.54 20.20
N ALA A 149 -1.52 -41.05 18.99
CA ALA A 149 -0.17 -40.99 18.44
C ALA A 149 0.33 -39.54 18.30
N VAL A 150 1.60 -39.34 18.65
CA VAL A 150 2.34 -38.07 18.58
C VAL A 150 3.65 -38.28 17.81
N LEU A 151 3.99 -37.32 16.96
CA LEU A 151 5.23 -37.25 16.18
C LEU A 151 6.07 -36.07 16.69
N GLY A 152 7.40 -36.21 16.63
CA GLY A 152 8.30 -35.21 17.20
C GLY A 152 8.25 -35.19 18.72
N LEU A 153 8.38 -33.99 19.31
CA LEU A 153 8.44 -33.80 20.77
C LEU A 153 7.26 -34.49 21.49
N PRO A 154 7.52 -35.39 22.47
CA PRO A 154 6.48 -36.00 23.29
C PRO A 154 5.70 -34.95 24.10
N GLN A 155 4.42 -35.21 24.37
CA GLN A 155 3.61 -34.32 25.21
C GLN A 155 3.52 -34.85 26.65
N PRO A 156 4.25 -34.27 27.61
CA PRO A 156 4.20 -34.70 29.01
C PRO A 156 2.84 -34.36 29.64
N TYR A 157 2.38 -35.22 30.56
CA TYR A 157 1.20 -34.99 31.39
C TYR A 157 1.37 -35.68 32.75
N GLY A 158 1.22 -34.92 33.84
CA GLY A 158 1.37 -35.42 35.21
C GLY A 158 2.83 -35.52 35.70
N LEU A 159 3.03 -35.41 37.01
CA LEU A 159 4.34 -35.40 37.67
C LEU A 159 4.97 -36.81 37.86
N SER A 160 4.46 -37.85 37.18
CA SER A 160 4.68 -39.24 37.57
C SER A 160 4.91 -40.19 36.38
N ASN A 161 5.97 -39.95 35.60
CA ASN A 161 6.49 -40.89 34.60
C ASN A 161 8.02 -40.83 34.57
N GLU A 162 8.67 -41.52 35.53
CA GLU A 162 10.13 -41.73 35.55
C GLU A 162 10.60 -42.75 34.48
N LEU A 163 9.68 -43.22 33.63
CA LEU A 163 9.85 -44.34 32.71
C LEU A 163 9.91 -43.92 31.22
N ALA A 164 9.98 -42.64 30.89
CA ALA A 164 10.15 -42.18 29.51
C ALA A 164 11.58 -41.67 29.28
N TYR A 165 12.12 -41.86 28.07
CA TYR A 165 13.42 -41.31 27.70
C TYR A 165 13.33 -39.77 27.68
N SER A 166 14.28 -39.10 28.34
CA SER A 166 14.27 -37.64 28.53
C SER A 166 15.14 -36.87 27.52
N ASP A 167 15.34 -37.45 26.33
CA ASP A 167 16.00 -36.75 25.22
C ASP A 167 15.06 -35.71 24.60
N SER A 168 15.63 -34.85 23.77
CA SER A 168 14.96 -33.86 22.93
C SER A 168 13.92 -34.48 21.98
N GLY A 169 13.04 -33.65 21.41
CA GLY A 169 12.21 -34.04 20.28
C GLY A 169 13.02 -34.20 19.00
N PHE A 170 12.39 -34.66 17.93
CA PHE A 170 13.04 -34.93 16.65
C PHE A 170 13.12 -33.70 15.73
N GLN A 171 14.23 -33.61 14.98
CA GLN A 171 14.41 -32.68 13.86
C GLN A 171 14.66 -33.47 12.56
N GLY A 172 13.90 -33.20 11.51
CA GLY A 172 13.93 -33.97 10.27
C GLY A 172 12.54 -34.19 9.67
N THR A 173 12.39 -35.18 8.79
CA THR A 173 11.14 -35.54 8.10
C THR A 173 10.58 -36.90 8.55
N ILE A 174 9.25 -36.97 8.68
CA ILE A 174 8.51 -38.23 8.90
C ILE A 174 7.42 -38.34 7.82
N THR A 175 7.19 -39.56 7.32
CA THR A 175 6.03 -39.87 6.50
C THR A 175 5.47 -41.27 6.72
N LYS A 176 4.27 -41.53 6.20
CA LYS A 176 3.55 -42.81 6.25
C LYS A 176 3.44 -43.44 7.66
N ALA A 177 3.47 -42.65 8.75
CA ALA A 177 3.30 -43.19 10.11
C ALA A 177 1.88 -43.77 10.30
N GLN A 178 1.82 -45.10 10.46
CA GLN A 178 0.61 -45.91 10.35
C GLN A 178 0.60 -47.03 11.40
N VAL A 179 -0.60 -47.49 11.77
CA VAL A 179 -0.79 -48.50 12.82
C VAL A 179 -1.83 -49.54 12.37
N TRP A 180 -1.55 -50.82 12.63
CA TRP A 180 -2.42 -51.95 12.37
C TRP A 180 -2.73 -52.73 13.65
N ALA A 181 -3.99 -53.16 13.80
CA ALA A 181 -4.49 -54.06 14.84
C ALA A 181 -4.10 -55.53 14.61
N ARG A 182 -2.92 -55.78 14.01
CA ARG A 182 -2.35 -57.11 13.83
C ARG A 182 -0.84 -57.04 13.60
N ALA A 183 -0.18 -58.19 13.66
CA ALA A 183 1.15 -58.35 13.06
C ALA A 183 1.06 -58.32 11.52
N LEU A 184 1.99 -57.62 10.87
CA LEU A 184 2.24 -57.69 9.43
C LEU A 184 3.31 -58.75 9.12
N ASP A 185 3.21 -59.41 7.97
CA ASP A 185 4.29 -60.29 7.50
C ASP A 185 5.46 -59.47 6.95
N ILE A 186 6.63 -59.71 7.54
CA ILE A 186 7.90 -59.10 7.16
C ILE A 186 8.21 -59.34 5.67
N THR A 187 8.01 -60.59 5.22
CA THR A 187 8.50 -61.08 3.93
C THR A 187 7.64 -60.66 2.75
N SER A 188 6.33 -60.46 2.95
CA SER A 188 5.40 -60.14 1.88
C SER A 188 4.61 -58.84 2.05
N GLU A 189 4.58 -58.19 3.22
CA GLU A 189 3.89 -56.91 3.44
C GLU A 189 4.89 -55.78 3.72
N ILE A 190 5.74 -55.93 4.74
CA ILE A 190 6.74 -54.91 5.09
C ILE A 190 7.76 -54.73 3.96
N GLN A 191 8.22 -55.82 3.35
CA GLN A 191 9.06 -55.80 2.15
C GLN A 191 8.44 -55.11 0.92
N LYS A 192 7.14 -54.77 0.91
CA LYS A 192 6.54 -53.91 -0.12
C LYS A 192 6.56 -52.43 0.28
N GLN A 193 6.26 -52.14 1.55
CA GLN A 193 6.35 -50.77 2.12
C GLN A 193 7.74 -50.15 1.97
N VAL A 194 8.79 -50.98 2.03
CA VAL A 194 10.20 -50.61 1.79
C VAL A 194 10.48 -50.34 0.31
N ARG A 195 9.84 -51.07 -0.61
CA ARG A 195 10.16 -51.03 -2.06
C ARG A 195 9.53 -49.86 -2.81
N ASP A 196 8.34 -49.42 -2.42
CA ASP A 196 7.68 -48.28 -3.05
C ASP A 196 6.97 -47.40 -2.03
N CYS A 197 7.73 -46.46 -1.46
CA CYS A 197 7.20 -45.52 -0.49
C CYS A 197 6.12 -44.59 -1.09
N ARG A 198 6.07 -44.36 -2.42
CA ARG A 198 5.20 -43.33 -3.01
C ARG A 198 3.94 -43.84 -3.70
N SER A 199 4.00 -44.95 -4.44
CA SER A 199 2.84 -45.45 -5.21
C SER A 199 1.98 -46.47 -4.46
N GLU A 200 2.50 -47.09 -3.39
CA GLU A 200 1.80 -48.20 -2.73
C GLU A 200 0.47 -47.76 -2.05
N PRO A 201 -0.68 -48.38 -2.41
CA PRO A 201 -1.98 -48.09 -1.82
C PRO A 201 -2.10 -48.72 -0.42
N VAL A 202 -2.20 -47.85 0.59
CA VAL A 202 -2.24 -48.25 2.01
C VAL A 202 -3.62 -48.80 2.41
N LEU A 203 -3.91 -50.04 1.99
CA LEU A 203 -5.14 -50.78 2.34
C LEU A 203 -4.85 -52.25 2.70
N TYR A 204 -3.77 -52.47 3.45
CA TYR A 204 -3.55 -53.75 4.14
C TYR A 204 -4.64 -54.00 5.20
N PRO A 205 -5.17 -55.23 5.35
CA PRO A 205 -6.19 -55.55 6.34
C PRO A 205 -5.77 -55.16 7.76
N GLY A 206 -6.73 -54.71 8.59
CA GLY A 206 -6.48 -54.37 9.99
C GLY A 206 -5.80 -53.02 10.25
N LEU A 207 -5.66 -52.15 9.24
CA LEU A 207 -5.21 -50.76 9.43
C LEU A 207 -6.18 -50.00 10.36
N ILE A 208 -5.67 -49.47 11.49
CA ILE A 208 -6.44 -48.67 12.45
C ILE A 208 -6.00 -47.19 12.51
N LEU A 209 -4.77 -46.88 12.11
CA LEU A 209 -4.32 -45.50 11.88
C LEU A 209 -3.70 -45.38 10.49
N ASN A 210 -4.24 -44.47 9.68
CA ASN A 210 -3.71 -44.08 8.38
C ASN A 210 -2.86 -42.80 8.49
N TRP A 211 -2.06 -42.49 7.46
CA TRP A 211 -1.28 -41.26 7.36
C TRP A 211 -2.17 -40.04 7.03
N ALA A 212 -2.94 -39.61 8.03
CA ALA A 212 -3.84 -38.46 8.06
C ALA A 212 -4.14 -38.07 9.51
N GLY A 213 -4.82 -36.95 9.76
CA GLY A 213 -5.29 -36.57 11.11
C GLY A 213 -4.22 -36.02 12.07
N TYR A 214 -2.95 -36.00 11.67
CA TYR A 214 -1.85 -35.31 12.36
C TYR A 214 -1.93 -33.78 12.16
N GLU A 215 -3.07 -33.18 12.50
CA GLU A 215 -3.37 -31.76 12.26
C GLU A 215 -3.07 -30.87 13.48
N VAL A 216 -2.86 -31.46 14.67
CA VAL A 216 -2.48 -30.73 15.88
C VAL A 216 -0.97 -30.50 15.87
N THR A 217 -0.52 -29.46 15.16
CA THR A 217 0.90 -29.09 15.06
C THR A 217 1.27 -27.94 16.01
N ALA A 218 2.51 -27.93 16.49
CA ALA A 218 3.13 -26.80 17.18
C ALA A 218 4.63 -26.74 16.89
N GLY A 219 5.24 -25.56 17.08
CA GLY A 219 6.69 -25.39 17.10
C GLY A 219 7.42 -25.58 15.76
N GLY A 220 6.79 -25.23 14.63
CA GLY A 220 7.44 -25.29 13.31
C GLY A 220 7.38 -26.67 12.67
N VAL A 221 6.17 -27.18 12.43
CA VAL A 221 5.96 -28.36 11.58
C VAL A 221 5.43 -27.92 10.23
N GLU A 222 6.18 -28.20 9.17
CA GLU A 222 5.83 -27.87 7.79
C GLU A 222 5.36 -29.12 7.03
N ARG A 223 4.50 -28.93 6.02
CA ARG A 223 3.91 -30.02 5.23
C ARG A 223 4.40 -29.97 3.80
N ASN A 224 5.34 -30.85 3.47
CA ASN A 224 5.95 -30.92 2.14
C ASN A 224 5.12 -31.82 1.21
N VAL A 225 4.89 -31.35 -0.02
CA VAL A 225 4.06 -32.02 -1.03
C VAL A 225 4.72 -31.90 -2.40
N PRO A 226 4.87 -33.00 -3.17
CA PRO A 226 4.59 -34.38 -2.81
C PRO A 226 5.62 -34.96 -1.82
N SER A 227 5.42 -36.20 -1.38
CA SER A 227 6.40 -36.92 -0.56
C SER A 227 7.72 -37.15 -1.30
N LEU A 228 8.83 -37.05 -0.57
CA LEU A 228 10.19 -37.33 -1.04
C LEU A 228 10.75 -38.66 -0.51
N CYS A 229 9.95 -39.46 0.20
CA CYS A 229 10.43 -40.67 0.85
C CYS A 229 10.99 -41.73 -0.10
N GLY A 230 12.00 -42.46 0.38
CA GLY A 230 12.79 -43.41 -0.40
C GLY A 230 13.77 -42.77 -1.40
N GLN A 231 13.79 -41.44 -1.58
CA GLN A 231 14.81 -40.76 -2.38
C GLN A 231 16.09 -40.58 -1.57
N ARG A 232 17.23 -41.02 -2.11
CA ARG A 232 18.53 -40.80 -1.47
C ARG A 232 18.91 -39.32 -1.49
N LYS A 233 19.31 -38.79 -0.34
CA LYS A 233 19.87 -37.44 -0.18
C LYS A 233 21.32 -37.48 -0.68
N CYS A 234 21.50 -37.08 -1.93
CA CYS A 234 22.78 -37.16 -2.63
C CYS A 234 23.82 -36.15 -2.10
N PRO A 235 25.13 -36.42 -2.26
CA PRO A 235 26.18 -35.43 -2.01
C PRO A 235 26.01 -34.17 -2.88
N VAL A 236 26.50 -33.04 -2.40
CA VAL A 236 26.42 -31.74 -3.09
C VAL A 236 26.96 -31.86 -4.52
N GLY A 237 26.21 -31.34 -5.49
CA GLY A 237 26.51 -31.43 -6.93
C GLY A 237 26.01 -32.69 -7.65
N TYR A 238 25.54 -33.73 -6.95
CA TYR A 238 25.08 -35.01 -7.54
C TYR A 238 23.56 -35.22 -7.45
N THR A 239 23.00 -35.88 -8.47
CA THR A 239 21.56 -36.16 -8.62
C THR A 239 21.30 -37.56 -9.22
N GLY A 240 20.02 -37.88 -9.48
CA GLY A 240 19.56 -39.16 -10.00
C GLY A 240 19.42 -40.23 -8.90
N ALA A 241 18.65 -41.30 -9.17
CA ALA A 241 18.29 -42.31 -8.17
C ALA A 241 19.49 -43.00 -7.47
N ASN A 242 20.65 -43.05 -8.14
CA ASN A 242 21.90 -43.61 -7.60
C ASN A 242 22.92 -42.55 -7.17
N CYS A 243 22.58 -41.25 -7.19
CA CYS A 243 23.48 -40.13 -6.89
C CYS A 243 24.74 -40.09 -7.78
N GLN A 244 24.58 -40.37 -9.08
CA GLN A 244 25.68 -40.49 -10.05
C GLN A 244 25.61 -39.43 -11.18
N GLN A 245 24.56 -38.61 -11.23
CA GLN A 245 24.32 -37.65 -12.30
C GLN A 245 24.64 -36.22 -11.82
N LEU A 246 25.78 -35.69 -12.23
CA LEU A 246 26.20 -34.32 -11.90
C LEU A 246 25.32 -33.27 -12.63
N VAL A 247 25.41 -32.00 -12.18
CA VAL A 247 24.86 -30.78 -12.80
C VAL A 247 23.36 -30.55 -12.58
N VAL A 248 23.02 -29.76 -11.56
CA VAL A 248 22.81 -28.28 -11.61
C VAL A 248 22.95 -27.80 -10.15
N ASP A 249 23.51 -26.60 -9.92
CA ASP A 249 23.61 -26.04 -8.57
C ASP A 249 22.23 -25.68 -7.99
N LYS A 250 22.10 -25.76 -6.67
CA LYS A 250 20.85 -25.54 -5.92
C LYS A 250 21.06 -24.75 -4.62
N GLU A 251 22.28 -24.26 -4.36
CA GLU A 251 22.55 -23.46 -3.17
C GLU A 251 22.21 -22.00 -3.51
N PRO A 252 21.27 -21.35 -2.81
CA PRO A 252 20.96 -19.96 -3.07
C PRO A 252 22.08 -19.04 -2.55
N PRO A 253 22.32 -17.87 -3.16
CA PRO A 253 23.38 -16.95 -2.74
C PRO A 253 23.35 -16.63 -1.25
N VAL A 254 24.48 -16.76 -0.58
CA VAL A 254 24.64 -16.43 0.83
C VAL A 254 24.75 -14.92 0.99
N VAL A 255 24.01 -14.37 1.94
CA VAL A 255 24.08 -12.94 2.29
C VAL A 255 25.21 -12.75 3.31
N GLU A 256 26.39 -12.32 2.86
CA GLU A 256 27.55 -12.08 3.73
C GLU A 256 27.37 -10.81 4.58
N HIS A 257 26.82 -9.76 3.96
CA HIS A 257 26.54 -8.50 4.64
C HIS A 257 25.21 -7.94 4.16
N CYS A 258 24.23 -7.86 5.06
CA CYS A 258 23.00 -7.10 4.88
C CYS A 258 23.06 -5.88 5.80
N PRO A 259 22.87 -4.65 5.29
CA PRO A 259 22.73 -3.48 6.13
C PRO A 259 21.60 -3.68 7.14
N GLY A 260 21.79 -3.13 8.35
CA GLY A 260 20.68 -2.96 9.28
C GLY A 260 19.73 -1.86 8.79
N ASP A 261 18.58 -1.75 9.46
CA ASP A 261 17.73 -0.56 9.34
C ASP A 261 18.56 0.72 9.63
N LEU A 262 18.24 1.79 8.92
CA LEU A 262 19.00 3.05 8.89
C LEU A 262 18.07 4.24 9.17
N TRP A 263 18.49 5.14 10.05
CA TRP A 263 17.71 6.30 10.46
C TRP A 263 18.49 7.59 10.19
N VAL A 264 17.89 8.52 9.45
CA VAL A 264 18.53 9.78 9.05
C VAL A 264 17.68 10.98 9.45
N ILE A 265 18.32 11.97 10.06
CA ILE A 265 17.67 13.22 10.47
C ILE A 265 17.67 14.19 9.28
N ALA A 266 16.50 14.54 8.79
CA ALA A 266 16.30 15.57 7.78
C ALA A 266 15.63 16.78 8.42
N LYS A 267 16.27 17.95 8.44
CA LYS A 267 15.65 19.16 9.01
C LYS A 267 14.73 19.91 8.04
N ASN A 268 14.90 19.69 6.74
CA ASN A 268 14.25 20.45 5.67
C ASN A 268 13.30 19.58 4.82
N GLY A 269 12.66 18.57 5.41
CA GLY A 269 11.75 17.65 4.70
C GLY A 269 12.44 16.53 3.91
N SER A 270 13.69 16.71 3.49
CA SER A 270 14.49 15.72 2.75
C SER A 270 15.96 15.68 3.18
N ALA A 271 16.61 14.55 2.91
CA ALA A 271 18.06 14.36 3.02
C ALA A 271 18.57 13.44 1.91
N VAL A 272 19.84 13.61 1.52
CA VAL A 272 20.57 12.59 0.75
C VAL A 272 20.90 11.45 1.70
N VAL A 273 20.55 10.21 1.35
CA VAL A 273 20.77 9.04 2.21
C VAL A 273 21.63 8.01 1.51
N THR A 274 22.74 7.66 2.16
CA THR A 274 23.72 6.66 1.74
C THR A 274 23.73 5.49 2.72
N TRP A 275 23.58 4.28 2.19
CA TRP A 275 23.84 3.02 2.87
C TRP A 275 24.93 2.25 2.12
N ASP A 276 25.66 1.38 2.80
CA ASP A 276 26.52 0.40 2.15
C ASP A 276 25.64 -0.62 1.40
N GLU A 277 26.03 -1.04 0.19
CA GLU A 277 25.21 -1.99 -0.58
C GLU A 277 25.45 -3.44 -0.09
N PRO A 278 24.40 -4.28 -0.01
CA PRO A 278 24.54 -5.63 0.55
C PRO A 278 25.47 -6.53 -0.28
N HIS A 279 26.35 -7.24 0.41
CA HIS A 279 27.26 -8.22 -0.18
C HIS A 279 26.66 -9.62 -0.14
N PHE A 280 26.71 -10.28 -1.30
CA PHE A 280 26.27 -11.66 -1.51
C PHE A 280 27.44 -12.46 -2.10
N SER A 281 27.66 -13.68 -1.62
CA SER A 281 28.60 -14.64 -2.21
C SER A 281 27.90 -15.96 -2.52
N ASP A 282 28.50 -16.76 -3.40
CA ASP A 282 27.86 -17.94 -3.96
C ASP A 282 28.90 -18.94 -4.49
N ASN A 283 28.53 -20.22 -4.62
CA ASN A 283 29.43 -21.30 -5.03
C ASN A 283 29.76 -21.31 -6.55
N ILE A 284 28.88 -20.77 -7.41
CA ILE A 284 29.08 -20.61 -8.87
C ILE A 284 29.18 -19.14 -9.29
N GLY A 285 28.74 -18.22 -8.44
CA GLY A 285 28.92 -16.77 -8.56
C GLY A 285 27.62 -16.03 -8.84
N VAL A 286 27.43 -14.92 -8.10
CA VAL A 286 26.28 -14.02 -8.25
C VAL A 286 26.36 -13.29 -9.60
N THR A 287 25.40 -13.52 -10.49
CA THR A 287 25.35 -12.92 -11.83
C THR A 287 24.66 -11.55 -11.86
N LYS A 288 23.72 -11.32 -10.93
CA LYS A 288 22.91 -10.11 -10.90
C LYS A 288 22.51 -9.77 -9.46
N ILE A 289 22.75 -8.53 -9.06
CA ILE A 289 22.17 -7.91 -7.87
C ILE A 289 21.30 -6.75 -8.37
N TYR A 290 20.07 -6.63 -7.86
CA TYR A 290 19.19 -5.50 -8.18
C TYR A 290 18.24 -5.19 -7.01
N GLU A 291 18.00 -3.91 -6.78
CA GLU A 291 17.01 -3.43 -5.81
C GLU A 291 15.60 -3.47 -6.43
N ARG A 292 14.59 -3.82 -5.64
CA ARG A 292 13.23 -4.15 -6.09
C ARG A 292 12.29 -2.94 -6.16
N ASN A 293 12.43 -1.98 -5.26
CA ASN A 293 11.41 -0.96 -4.97
C ASN A 293 11.69 0.38 -5.67
N GLY A 294 12.89 0.58 -6.20
CA GLY A 294 13.30 1.73 -7.02
C GLY A 294 14.33 2.66 -6.35
N HIS A 295 15.03 2.20 -5.30
CA HIS A 295 15.86 3.04 -4.45
C HIS A 295 17.34 2.68 -4.56
N ARG A 296 18.19 3.69 -4.57
CA ARG A 296 19.65 3.54 -4.68
C ARG A 296 20.33 4.33 -3.58
N SER A 297 21.45 3.81 -3.08
CA SER A 297 22.29 4.54 -2.14
C SER A 297 22.73 5.88 -2.76
N GLY A 298 22.70 6.96 -1.98
CA GLY A 298 23.00 8.32 -2.43
C GLY A 298 21.83 9.07 -3.08
N THR A 299 20.61 8.53 -3.04
CA THR A 299 19.40 9.27 -3.49
C THR A 299 18.89 10.24 -2.43
N THR A 300 18.19 11.29 -2.86
CA THR A 300 17.43 12.19 -1.97
C THR A 300 16.11 11.52 -1.58
N LEU A 301 15.93 11.29 -0.28
CA LEU A 301 14.69 10.77 0.30
C LEU A 301 13.99 11.87 1.10
N LEU A 302 12.66 11.79 1.19
CA LEU A 302 11.80 12.69 1.99
C LEU A 302 11.56 12.08 3.39
N TRP A 303 10.95 12.81 4.34
CA TRP A 303 10.44 12.21 5.59
C TRP A 303 9.49 11.03 5.32
N GLY A 304 9.69 9.94 6.07
CA GLY A 304 8.95 8.69 5.89
C GLY A 304 9.83 7.46 6.14
N THR A 305 9.21 6.27 6.13
CA THR A 305 9.90 4.97 6.20
C THR A 305 9.83 4.28 4.84
N TYR A 306 10.97 3.77 4.39
CA TYR A 306 11.17 3.16 3.09
C TYR A 306 11.72 1.75 3.25
N ASP A 307 10.98 0.75 2.77
CA ASP A 307 11.46 -0.61 2.70
C ASP A 307 12.40 -0.74 1.49
N ILE A 308 13.68 -1.01 1.73
CA ILE A 308 14.68 -1.29 0.69
C ILE A 308 14.78 -2.81 0.55
N THR A 309 14.84 -3.36 -0.67
CA THR A 309 14.95 -4.81 -0.85
C THR A 309 15.85 -5.13 -2.04
N TYR A 310 17.06 -5.61 -1.77
CA TYR A 310 18.00 -6.11 -2.76
C TYR A 310 17.78 -7.61 -2.99
N ILE A 311 17.70 -8.01 -4.26
CA ILE A 311 17.62 -9.40 -4.71
C ILE A 311 18.89 -9.74 -5.49
N ALA A 312 19.58 -10.80 -5.07
CA ALA A 312 20.68 -11.41 -5.79
C ALA A 312 20.21 -12.68 -6.51
N SER A 313 20.84 -12.99 -7.65
CA SER A 313 20.72 -14.28 -8.33
C SER A 313 22.08 -14.81 -8.79
N ASP A 314 22.30 -16.11 -8.65
CA ASP A 314 23.48 -16.86 -9.13
C ASP A 314 23.43 -17.12 -10.67
N ALA A 315 24.24 -18.07 -11.16
CA ALA A 315 24.28 -18.47 -12.57
C ALA A 315 23.40 -19.70 -12.92
N ALA A 316 22.80 -20.38 -11.93
CA ALA A 316 21.82 -21.46 -12.10
C ALA A 316 20.36 -20.94 -12.10
N GLY A 317 20.11 -19.79 -11.49
CA GLY A 317 18.82 -19.12 -11.38
C GLY A 317 18.19 -19.12 -9.98
N ASN A 318 18.90 -19.55 -8.92
CA ASN A 318 18.38 -19.39 -7.56
C ASN A 318 18.48 -17.91 -7.13
N THR A 319 17.77 -17.55 -6.05
CA THR A 319 17.68 -16.15 -5.60
C THR A 319 17.71 -16.02 -4.10
N ALA A 320 18.36 -14.95 -3.61
CA ALA A 320 18.38 -14.56 -2.20
C ALA A 320 18.03 -13.08 -2.06
N SER A 321 17.51 -12.67 -0.91
CA SER A 321 17.07 -11.29 -0.68
C SER A 321 17.51 -10.74 0.67
N CYS A 322 18.06 -9.53 0.67
CA CYS A 322 18.34 -8.71 1.84
C CYS A 322 17.33 -7.54 1.87
N SER A 323 16.69 -7.30 3.02
CA SER A 323 15.70 -6.23 3.20
C SER A 323 15.89 -5.50 4.51
N PHE A 324 15.93 -4.17 4.45
CA PHE A 324 16.11 -3.27 5.59
C PHE A 324 15.32 -1.97 5.37
N LYS A 325 15.03 -1.25 6.45
CA LYS A 325 14.22 -0.02 6.44
C LYS A 325 15.09 1.21 6.54
N VAL A 326 14.91 2.16 5.62
CA VAL A 326 15.49 3.50 5.70
C VAL A 326 14.40 4.46 6.17
N SER A 327 14.54 5.05 7.35
CA SER A 327 13.55 5.99 7.91
C SER A 327 14.13 7.38 8.10
N LEU A 328 13.45 8.39 7.55
CA LEU A 328 13.82 9.80 7.69
C LEU A 328 12.88 10.49 8.66
N LEU A 329 13.46 11.07 9.70
CA LEU A 329 12.76 11.73 10.80
C LEU A 329 13.07 13.22 10.85
N THR A 330 12.17 13.99 11.49
CA THR A 330 12.34 15.44 11.76
C THR A 330 13.45 15.68 12.78
N ASP A 331 13.34 14.98 13.92
CA ASP A 331 14.29 14.94 15.02
C ASP A 331 14.42 13.50 15.53
N PHE A 332 15.53 13.23 16.23
CA PHE A 332 15.86 11.92 16.79
C PHE A 332 15.69 11.96 18.31
N CYS A 333 14.84 11.08 18.85
CA CYS A 333 14.49 11.02 20.27
C CYS A 333 13.99 12.36 20.84
N PRO A 334 12.78 12.83 20.48
CA PRO A 334 12.22 14.07 21.01
C PRO A 334 12.19 14.04 22.55
N ALA A 335 12.55 15.17 23.18
CA ALA A 335 12.66 15.25 24.64
C ALA A 335 11.29 15.08 25.31
N LEU A 336 11.18 14.12 26.23
CA LEU A 336 9.96 13.87 26.98
C LEU A 336 9.87 14.79 28.20
N ALA A 337 8.70 15.39 28.44
CA ALA A 337 8.41 16.11 29.67
C ALA A 337 8.16 15.13 30.83
N ASP A 338 8.49 15.54 32.05
CA ASP A 338 8.32 14.70 33.25
C ASP A 338 6.88 14.20 33.46
N PRO A 339 6.70 13.02 34.09
CA PRO A 339 5.37 12.57 34.52
C PRO A 339 4.77 13.55 35.52
N VAL A 340 3.49 13.90 35.36
CA VAL A 340 2.83 14.86 36.26
C VAL A 340 2.73 14.25 37.65
N GLY A 341 3.33 14.91 38.65
CA GLY A 341 3.45 14.37 40.01
C GLY A 341 4.64 13.42 40.21
N GLY A 342 5.60 13.38 39.28
CA GLY A 342 6.82 12.59 39.39
C GLY A 342 8.04 13.29 38.80
N SER A 343 9.04 12.49 38.44
CA SER A 343 10.26 12.90 37.73
C SER A 343 10.77 11.76 36.85
N GLN A 344 11.57 12.09 35.83
CA GLN A 344 12.33 11.10 35.07
C GLN A 344 13.84 11.19 35.38
N VAL A 345 14.54 10.06 35.25
CA VAL A 345 16.01 9.97 35.34
C VAL A 345 16.52 9.35 34.05
N CYS A 346 17.01 10.20 33.15
CA CYS A 346 17.54 9.79 31.85
C CYS A 346 19.06 9.59 31.87
N LYS A 347 19.54 8.63 31.10
CA LYS A 347 20.96 8.32 30.86
C LYS A 347 21.17 8.10 29.36
N ASP A 348 22.26 8.64 28.85
CA ASP A 348 22.66 8.49 27.44
C ASP A 348 23.67 7.34 27.30
N TRP A 349 23.56 6.56 26.23
CA TRP A 349 24.44 5.42 25.96
C TRP A 349 24.69 5.22 24.45
N GLY A 350 25.63 4.33 24.13
CA GLY A 350 26.14 4.14 22.77
C GLY A 350 27.17 5.20 22.33
N ALA A 351 27.74 5.01 21.14
CA ALA A 351 28.73 5.93 20.59
C ALA A 351 28.09 7.31 20.33
N GLY A 352 28.69 8.38 20.87
CA GLY A 352 28.17 9.74 20.74
C GLY A 352 26.89 10.03 21.55
N GLY A 353 26.45 9.15 22.45
CA GLY A 353 25.28 9.38 23.30
C GLY A 353 23.94 9.39 22.55
N GLN A 354 23.88 8.71 21.41
CA GLN A 354 22.70 8.69 20.54
C GLN A 354 21.49 8.00 21.22
N PHE A 355 21.71 6.88 21.90
CA PHE A 355 20.63 6.12 22.53
C PHE A 355 20.31 6.67 23.90
N LYS A 356 19.02 6.75 24.24
CA LYS A 356 18.55 7.28 25.52
C LYS A 356 17.75 6.22 26.27
N VAL A 357 17.96 6.15 27.58
CA VAL A 357 17.14 5.35 28.49
C VAL A 357 16.68 6.23 29.65
N CYS A 358 15.39 6.22 29.95
CA CYS A 358 14.79 6.97 31.04
C CYS A 358 13.99 6.05 31.95
N GLU A 359 14.24 6.18 33.25
CA GLU A 359 13.46 5.59 34.34
C GLU A 359 12.49 6.67 34.85
N ILE A 360 11.25 6.30 35.23
CA ILE A 360 10.27 7.27 35.76
C ILE A 360 9.81 6.89 37.17
N ALA A 361 9.69 7.89 38.05
CA ALA A 361 9.27 7.71 39.44
C ALA A 361 8.20 8.73 39.82
N CYS A 362 7.29 8.33 40.72
CA CYS A 362 6.34 9.26 41.34
C CYS A 362 6.94 9.91 42.59
N ASN A 363 6.51 11.14 42.88
CA ASN A 363 6.87 11.84 44.12
C ASN A 363 6.23 11.14 45.34
N THR A 364 6.76 11.42 46.54
CA THR A 364 6.36 10.74 47.78
C THR A 364 4.84 10.86 48.06
N GLY A 365 4.20 9.71 48.31
CA GLY A 365 2.75 9.62 48.52
C GLY A 365 1.91 9.54 47.24
N LEU A 366 2.54 9.51 46.06
CA LEU A 366 1.87 9.32 44.77
C LEU A 366 2.32 7.98 44.12
N ARG A 367 1.47 7.42 43.26
CA ARG A 367 1.71 6.20 42.47
C ARG A 367 1.19 6.37 41.04
N PHE A 368 1.66 5.55 40.11
CA PHE A 368 1.02 5.39 38.80
C PHE A 368 -0.26 4.56 38.92
N SER A 369 -1.29 4.90 38.16
CA SER A 369 -2.56 4.15 38.09
C SER A 369 -2.57 3.06 37.01
N GLU A 370 -1.38 2.60 36.59
CA GLU A 370 -1.15 1.54 35.61
C GLU A 370 0.25 0.93 35.83
N GLN A 371 0.49 -0.27 35.28
CA GLN A 371 1.81 -0.90 35.34
C GLN A 371 2.75 -0.25 34.30
N VAL A 372 3.79 0.41 34.78
CA VAL A 372 4.79 1.08 33.94
C VAL A 372 5.98 0.16 33.64
N PRO A 373 6.61 0.25 32.46
CA PRO A 373 7.92 -0.35 32.22
C PRO A 373 8.98 0.21 33.17
N GLU A 374 9.95 -0.64 33.55
CA GLU A 374 11.12 -0.22 34.34
C GLU A 374 11.98 0.82 33.59
N PHE A 375 12.09 0.66 32.27
CA PHE A 375 12.88 1.54 31.40
C PHE A 375 12.12 1.91 30.13
N TYR A 376 12.07 3.19 29.82
CA TYR A 376 11.68 3.73 28.52
C TYR A 376 12.94 3.96 27.70
N THR A 377 12.98 3.45 26.46
CA THR A 377 14.17 3.50 25.61
C THR A 377 13.90 4.15 24.27
N CYS A 378 14.82 5.00 23.84
CA CYS A 378 14.91 5.47 22.46
C CYS A 378 16.23 4.95 21.87
N GLY A 379 16.10 3.99 20.95
CA GLY A 379 17.24 3.34 20.29
C GLY A 379 17.60 4.02 18.98
N ALA A 380 18.29 3.28 18.10
CA ALA A 380 18.61 3.73 16.74
C ALA A 380 17.35 4.16 15.93
N GLU A 381 16.19 3.63 16.29
CA GLU A 381 14.88 3.94 15.70
C GLU A 381 14.39 5.38 15.87
N GLY A 382 15.01 6.19 16.75
CA GLY A 382 14.67 7.60 16.94
C GLY A 382 13.33 7.90 17.62
N PHE A 383 12.52 6.87 17.95
CA PHE A 383 11.28 6.99 18.73
C PHE A 383 11.35 6.21 20.06
N TRP A 384 10.51 6.61 21.02
CA TRP A 384 10.47 6.01 22.35
C TRP A 384 9.59 4.77 22.43
N ARG A 385 10.16 3.64 22.85
CA ARG A 385 9.43 2.42 23.21
C ARG A 385 8.88 2.55 24.65
N PRO A 386 7.70 1.97 24.97
CA PRO A 386 6.99 0.88 24.28
C PRO A 386 5.95 1.31 23.22
N THR A 387 5.99 2.55 22.72
CA THR A 387 5.07 3.03 21.67
C THR A 387 5.10 2.12 20.43
N ARG A 388 3.92 1.74 19.91
CA ARG A 388 3.78 0.86 18.73
C ARG A 388 3.68 1.60 17.39
N GLU A 389 3.45 2.91 17.42
CA GLU A 389 3.12 3.73 16.26
C GLU A 389 4.00 5.00 16.29
N PRO A 390 5.08 5.08 15.46
CA PRO A 390 6.10 6.14 15.56
C PRO A 390 5.58 7.57 15.34
N SER A 391 4.38 7.72 14.76
CA SER A 391 3.72 9.01 14.51
C SER A 391 2.93 9.54 15.72
N MET A 392 2.74 8.76 16.79
CA MET A 392 2.12 9.23 18.02
C MET A 392 3.17 9.70 19.03
N PRO A 393 3.04 10.89 19.62
CA PRO A 393 3.94 11.34 20.68
C PRO A 393 3.73 10.48 21.93
N LEU A 394 4.81 9.90 22.46
CA LEU A 394 4.77 9.25 23.77
C LEU A 394 4.56 10.32 24.86
N VAL A 395 3.66 10.02 25.79
CA VAL A 395 3.40 10.82 26.99
C VAL A 395 3.43 9.87 28.17
N TYR A 396 4.29 10.13 29.16
CA TYR A 396 4.36 9.28 30.36
C TYR A 396 3.02 9.28 31.12
N PRO A 397 2.68 8.18 31.82
CA PRO A 397 1.55 8.17 32.75
C PRO A 397 1.74 9.22 33.84
N SER A 398 0.61 9.71 34.36
CA SER A 398 0.59 10.69 35.45
C SER A 398 0.51 9.98 36.81
N CYS A 399 1.08 10.57 37.84
CA CYS A 399 1.01 10.08 39.21
C CYS A 399 -0.25 10.61 39.92
N SER A 400 -0.82 9.83 40.84
CA SER A 400 -2.00 10.20 41.61
C SER A 400 -1.89 9.71 43.08
N PRO A 401 -2.64 10.29 44.03
CA PRO A 401 -2.42 10.04 45.46
C PRO A 401 -2.94 8.67 45.89
N SER A 402 -2.06 7.86 46.48
CA SER A 402 -2.37 6.48 46.86
C SER A 402 -2.90 6.36 48.30
N LYS A 403 -3.62 5.26 48.55
CA LYS A 403 -4.13 4.84 49.88
C LYS A 403 -3.96 3.32 50.02
N PRO A 404 -3.81 2.74 51.22
CA PRO A 404 -3.74 1.29 51.36
C PRO A 404 -5.01 0.61 50.83
N ALA A 405 -4.86 -0.50 50.09
CA ALA A 405 -5.99 -1.25 49.55
C ALA A 405 -6.66 -2.15 50.58
N GLN A 406 -7.98 -2.32 50.46
CA GLN A 406 -8.72 -3.25 51.32
C GLN A 406 -8.53 -4.68 50.81
N ARG A 407 -8.29 -5.64 51.70
CA ARG A 407 -8.17 -7.06 51.33
C ARG A 407 -9.55 -7.72 51.37
N VAL A 408 -9.92 -8.47 50.35
CA VAL A 408 -11.19 -9.20 50.26
C VAL A 408 -10.88 -10.68 50.09
N PHE A 409 -11.34 -11.50 51.03
CA PHE A 409 -11.24 -12.95 50.92
C PHE A 409 -12.46 -13.49 50.18
N ARG A 410 -12.23 -14.41 49.24
CA ARG A 410 -13.27 -15.08 48.46
C ARG A 410 -13.29 -16.54 48.84
N ILE A 411 -14.44 -17.00 49.34
CA ILE A 411 -14.71 -18.41 49.61
C ILE A 411 -15.69 -18.88 48.55
N LYS A 412 -15.38 -19.98 47.86
CA LYS A 412 -16.32 -20.65 46.97
C LYS A 412 -16.31 -22.15 47.25
N MET A 413 -17.50 -22.74 47.33
CA MET A 413 -17.68 -24.13 47.74
C MET A 413 -19.01 -24.69 47.22
N LEU A 414 -19.00 -25.96 46.86
CA LEU A 414 -20.18 -26.71 46.41
C LEU A 414 -20.79 -27.50 47.58
N PHE A 415 -22.11 -27.57 47.60
CA PHE A 415 -22.89 -28.39 48.53
C PHE A 415 -23.87 -29.25 47.70
N PRO A 416 -23.46 -30.47 47.31
CA PRO A 416 -24.35 -31.42 46.65
C PRO A 416 -25.56 -31.77 47.53
N SER A 417 -26.73 -31.93 46.91
CA SER A 417 -27.99 -32.26 47.61
C SER A 417 -28.78 -33.37 46.93
N ASP A 418 -29.30 -34.27 47.76
CA ASP A 418 -30.36 -35.23 47.40
C ASP A 418 -31.74 -34.55 47.20
N VAL A 419 -31.87 -33.27 47.57
CA VAL A 419 -33.13 -32.51 47.63
C VAL A 419 -33.14 -31.43 46.56
N LEU A 420 -34.35 -31.11 46.06
CA LEU A 420 -34.55 -30.05 45.08
C LEU A 420 -34.06 -28.70 45.61
N CYS A 421 -33.05 -28.13 44.95
CA CYS A 421 -32.44 -26.85 45.34
C CYS A 421 -33.48 -25.72 45.32
N ASN A 422 -33.62 -25.00 46.43
CA ASN A 422 -34.71 -24.04 46.61
C ASN A 422 -34.31 -22.80 47.45
N LYS A 423 -35.13 -21.73 47.36
CA LYS A 423 -34.87 -20.44 48.01
C LYS A 423 -34.77 -20.50 49.54
N ALA A 424 -35.42 -21.47 50.20
CA ALA A 424 -35.30 -21.64 51.64
C ALA A 424 -33.95 -22.28 52.00
N GLY A 425 -33.49 -23.29 51.25
CA GLY A 425 -32.15 -23.87 51.40
C GLY A 425 -31.03 -22.85 51.12
N GLN A 426 -31.20 -22.00 50.11
CA GLN A 426 -30.29 -20.88 49.84
C GLN A 426 -30.20 -19.91 51.03
N ALA A 427 -31.32 -19.60 51.68
CA ALA A 427 -31.36 -18.74 52.86
C ALA A 427 -30.74 -19.40 54.11
N VAL A 428 -31.00 -20.69 54.33
CA VAL A 428 -30.38 -21.48 55.42
C VAL A 428 -28.86 -21.52 55.28
N LEU A 429 -28.35 -21.87 54.10
CA LEU A 429 -26.91 -21.96 53.86
C LEU A 429 -26.23 -20.59 54.01
N ARG A 430 -26.83 -19.53 53.44
CA ARG A 430 -26.40 -18.15 53.62
C ARG A 430 -26.33 -17.78 55.11
N GLN A 431 -27.36 -18.06 55.90
CA GLN A 431 -27.37 -17.74 57.32
C GLN A 431 -26.33 -18.54 58.13
N LYS A 432 -26.14 -19.83 57.84
CA LYS A 432 -25.10 -20.65 58.48
C LYS A 432 -23.71 -20.05 58.25
N VAL A 433 -23.36 -19.75 57.00
CA VAL A 433 -22.06 -19.15 56.65
C VAL A 433 -21.88 -17.78 57.31
N THR A 434 -22.89 -16.90 57.28
CA THR A 434 -22.85 -15.60 57.98
C THR A 434 -22.58 -15.77 59.48
N ASN A 435 -23.27 -16.70 60.14
CA ASN A 435 -23.13 -16.92 61.58
C ASN A 435 -21.73 -17.43 61.94
N SER A 436 -21.19 -18.41 61.19
CA SER A 436 -19.86 -18.99 61.45
C SER A 436 -18.75 -17.96 61.22
N VAL A 437 -18.85 -17.14 60.16
CA VAL A 437 -17.90 -16.04 59.88
C VAL A 437 -17.97 -14.94 60.95
N ASN A 438 -19.17 -14.54 61.39
CA ASN A 438 -19.33 -13.55 62.46
C ASN A 438 -18.83 -14.08 63.82
N GLY A 439 -18.96 -15.39 64.08
CA GLY A 439 -18.35 -16.05 65.24
C GLY A 439 -16.84 -15.88 65.26
N LEU A 440 -16.16 -16.19 64.15
CA LEU A 440 -14.72 -15.99 64.00
C LEU A 440 -14.33 -14.50 64.13
N ASN A 441 -15.12 -13.57 63.59
CA ASN A 441 -14.85 -12.14 63.70
C ASN A 441 -15.00 -11.60 65.12
N ARG A 442 -15.97 -12.09 65.90
CA ARG A 442 -16.18 -11.68 67.30
C ARG A 442 -14.91 -11.86 68.15
N ASP A 443 -14.11 -12.85 67.78
CA ASP A 443 -12.94 -13.32 68.51
C ASP A 443 -11.61 -12.80 67.90
N TRP A 444 -11.53 -12.58 66.58
CA TRP A 444 -10.33 -12.11 65.86
C TRP A 444 -10.37 -10.67 65.28
N ASN A 445 -11.53 -10.02 65.25
CA ASN A 445 -11.75 -8.62 64.83
C ASN A 445 -11.06 -8.24 63.48
N PHE A 446 -11.47 -8.90 62.40
CA PHE A 446 -10.87 -8.75 61.07
C PHE A 446 -11.65 -7.83 60.11
N CYS A 447 -12.96 -7.66 60.30
CA CYS A 447 -13.83 -6.84 59.44
C CYS A 447 -14.35 -5.59 60.17
N SER A 448 -14.98 -4.66 59.44
CA SER A 448 -15.68 -3.52 60.07
C SER A 448 -17.07 -3.92 60.58
N TYR A 449 -17.49 -3.36 61.71
CA TYR A 449 -18.74 -3.75 62.38
C TYR A 449 -19.99 -3.12 61.76
N ALA A 450 -21.08 -3.89 61.68
CA ALA A 450 -22.38 -3.44 61.15
C ALA A 450 -23.04 -2.35 62.02
N ILE A 451 -22.99 -2.54 63.33
CA ILE A 451 -23.54 -1.67 64.37
C ILE A 451 -22.53 -1.62 65.53
N GLU A 452 -22.36 -0.46 66.16
CA GLU A 452 -21.49 -0.33 67.34
C GLU A 452 -21.99 -1.25 68.47
N GLY A 453 -21.22 -2.30 68.75
CA GLY A 453 -21.48 -3.26 69.82
C GLY A 453 -21.88 -4.69 69.39
N THR A 454 -22.40 -4.92 68.18
CA THR A 454 -22.86 -6.28 67.80
C THR A 454 -21.73 -7.23 67.39
N ARG A 455 -20.58 -6.69 66.99
CA ARG A 455 -19.40 -7.40 66.45
C ARG A 455 -19.61 -8.19 65.14
N GLU A 456 -20.78 -8.05 64.52
CA GLU A 456 -21.09 -8.63 63.20
C GLU A 456 -20.40 -7.84 62.09
N CYS A 457 -19.92 -8.50 61.05
CA CYS A 457 -19.35 -7.84 59.88
C CYS A 457 -20.41 -7.11 59.07
N LYS A 458 -20.12 -5.84 58.75
CA LYS A 458 -21.02 -4.95 58.01
C LYS A 458 -21.30 -5.39 56.57
N ASP A 459 -20.26 -5.80 55.85
CA ASP A 459 -20.26 -5.87 54.39
C ASP A 459 -19.93 -7.29 53.86
N ILE A 460 -20.30 -8.36 54.58
CA ILE A 460 -20.24 -9.73 54.03
C ILE A 460 -21.26 -9.86 52.90
N GLN A 461 -20.79 -10.23 51.71
CA GLN A 461 -21.68 -10.63 50.61
C GLN A 461 -21.59 -12.14 50.43
N ILE A 462 -22.70 -12.85 50.68
CA ILE A 462 -22.81 -14.29 50.38
C ILE A 462 -23.89 -14.45 49.32
N ASP A 463 -23.51 -15.00 48.16
CA ASP A 463 -24.45 -15.54 47.19
C ASP A 463 -24.54 -17.07 47.28
N VAL A 464 -25.73 -17.61 47.00
CA VAL A 464 -25.99 -19.05 46.98
C VAL A 464 -26.88 -19.35 45.78
N LYS A 465 -26.26 -19.84 44.71
CA LYS A 465 -26.94 -20.17 43.46
C LYS A 465 -27.35 -21.64 43.48
N CYS A 466 -28.49 -21.95 42.85
CA CYS A 466 -28.84 -23.32 42.52
C CYS A 466 -28.29 -23.63 41.13
N ASP A 467 -27.34 -24.56 41.03
CA ASP A 467 -27.11 -25.25 39.76
C ASP A 467 -27.99 -26.49 39.71
N HIS A 468 -28.82 -26.56 38.68
CA HIS A 468 -29.69 -27.70 38.41
C HIS A 468 -29.07 -28.46 37.25
N TYR A 469 -28.90 -29.78 37.40
CA TYR A 469 -28.44 -30.68 36.34
C TYR A 469 -29.38 -30.65 35.12
N ARG A 470 -29.22 -29.63 34.25
CA ARG A 470 -29.81 -29.56 32.92
C ARG A 470 -29.09 -30.56 32.03
N GLY A 471 -29.44 -31.83 32.18
CA GLY A 471 -29.03 -32.89 31.28
C GLY A 471 -29.34 -32.47 29.84
N ALA A 472 -28.28 -32.24 29.06
CA ALA A 472 -28.40 -31.88 27.65
C ALA A 472 -29.22 -32.96 26.92
N GLN A 473 -30.06 -32.52 25.98
CA GLN A 473 -31.09 -33.37 25.38
C GLN A 473 -30.52 -34.66 24.79
N ASN A 474 -30.98 -35.81 25.29
CA ASN A 474 -31.41 -36.88 24.39
C ASN A 474 -32.43 -37.84 25.02
N ASN A 475 -33.17 -38.52 24.16
CA ASN A 475 -34.44 -39.16 24.51
C ASN A 475 -34.30 -40.61 25.05
N ARG A 476 -35.23 -40.98 25.95
CA ARG A 476 -35.56 -42.36 26.40
C ARG A 476 -34.50 -43.17 27.18
N VAL A 477 -34.56 -43.10 28.52
CA VAL A 477 -34.88 -44.26 29.39
C VAL A 477 -35.72 -43.76 30.57
N ARG A 478 -36.81 -44.46 30.91
CA ARG A 478 -37.63 -44.15 32.10
C ARG A 478 -37.24 -45.04 33.29
N ARG A 479 -36.18 -44.66 33.99
CA ARG A 479 -35.83 -45.15 35.34
C ARG A 479 -35.67 -43.95 36.28
N GLN A 480 -35.89 -44.15 37.58
CA GLN A 480 -35.90 -43.07 38.58
C GLN A 480 -34.49 -42.49 38.77
N SER A 481 -34.23 -41.32 38.18
CA SER A 481 -33.17 -40.43 38.65
C SER A 481 -33.70 -39.62 39.84
N LYS A 482 -32.91 -39.56 40.93
CA LYS A 482 -33.13 -38.52 41.96
C LYS A 482 -32.88 -37.15 41.32
N ASP A 483 -33.77 -36.20 41.57
CA ASP A 483 -33.68 -34.83 41.04
C ASP A 483 -32.86 -33.95 42.00
N GLY A 484 -31.58 -34.30 42.15
CA GLY A 484 -30.64 -33.65 43.06
C GLY A 484 -30.08 -32.35 42.50
N GLY A 485 -30.05 -31.30 43.31
CA GLY A 485 -29.44 -30.01 42.95
C GLY A 485 -28.11 -29.79 43.68
N VAL A 486 -27.28 -28.90 43.14
CA VAL A 486 -26.05 -28.44 43.81
C VAL A 486 -26.24 -26.99 44.22
N TYR A 487 -26.04 -26.68 45.51
CA TYR A 487 -25.92 -25.28 45.94
C TYR A 487 -24.47 -24.84 45.71
N VAL A 488 -24.29 -23.77 44.93
CA VAL A 488 -23.00 -23.10 44.73
C VAL A 488 -22.94 -21.91 45.66
N MET A 489 -22.11 -21.97 46.69
CA MET A 489 -21.90 -20.88 47.64
C MET A 489 -20.68 -20.06 47.23
N GLU A 490 -20.84 -18.73 47.14
CA GLU A 490 -19.78 -17.77 46.84
C GLU A 490 -19.87 -16.63 47.87
N ALA A 491 -18.82 -16.41 48.67
CA ALA A 491 -18.78 -15.44 49.74
C ALA A 491 -17.59 -14.49 49.62
N GLU A 492 -17.84 -13.18 49.68
CA GLU A 492 -16.84 -12.11 49.75
C GLU A 492 -16.78 -11.50 51.15
N LEU A 493 -15.59 -11.52 51.75
CA LEU A 493 -15.32 -11.07 53.12
C LEU A 493 -14.32 -9.91 53.09
N PRO A 494 -14.76 -8.65 53.21
CA PRO A 494 -13.87 -7.49 53.28
C PRO A 494 -13.21 -7.37 54.65
N VAL A 495 -11.88 -7.40 54.64
CA VAL A 495 -10.98 -7.42 55.81
C VAL A 495 -10.25 -6.07 55.91
N VAL A 496 -10.16 -5.55 57.13
CA VAL A 496 -9.57 -4.23 57.45
C VAL A 496 -8.07 -4.34 57.74
N ASN A 497 -7.64 -5.41 58.42
CA ASN A 497 -6.25 -5.69 58.75
C ASN A 497 -5.95 -7.18 58.50
N ASP A 498 -4.77 -7.50 57.98
CA ASP A 498 -4.26 -8.87 57.90
C ASP A 498 -2.71 -8.82 57.88
N PRO A 499 -1.98 -9.53 58.76
CA PRO A 499 -2.45 -10.48 59.78
C PRO A 499 -3.25 -9.84 60.92
N VAL A 500 -4.08 -10.65 61.55
CA VAL A 500 -5.03 -10.26 62.61
C VAL A 500 -4.58 -10.73 63.99
N VAL A 501 -5.18 -10.19 65.05
CA VAL A 501 -4.80 -10.45 66.44
C VAL A 501 -6.00 -10.94 67.24
N HIS A 502 -5.87 -12.12 67.87
CA HIS A 502 -6.94 -12.69 68.67
C HIS A 502 -7.22 -11.85 69.93
N THR A 503 -8.48 -11.47 70.13
CA THR A 503 -8.89 -10.46 71.13
C THR A 503 -8.68 -10.87 72.59
N SER A 504 -8.49 -12.17 72.87
CA SER A 504 -8.31 -12.70 74.24
C SER A 504 -6.93 -13.32 74.52
N THR A 505 -6.22 -13.82 73.50
CA THR A 505 -4.88 -14.43 73.68
C THR A 505 -3.73 -13.57 73.15
N GLY A 506 -4.00 -12.56 72.31
CA GLY A 506 -2.96 -11.75 71.66
C GLY A 506 -2.18 -12.47 70.54
N GLU A 507 -2.61 -13.69 70.19
CA GLU A 507 -2.05 -14.50 69.12
C GLU A 507 -2.24 -13.85 67.75
N ARG A 508 -1.30 -14.08 66.82
CA ARG A 508 -1.34 -13.52 65.46
C ARG A 508 -1.52 -14.62 64.43
N SER A 509 -2.48 -14.44 63.52
CA SER A 509 -2.75 -15.37 62.42
C SER A 509 -3.16 -14.61 61.16
N SER A 510 -3.14 -15.26 60.00
CA SER A 510 -3.72 -14.70 58.77
C SER A 510 -5.19 -15.10 58.64
N VAL A 511 -6.03 -14.22 58.09
CA VAL A 511 -7.46 -14.52 57.90
C VAL A 511 -7.66 -15.74 56.98
N LYS A 512 -6.72 -16.01 56.06
CA LYS A 512 -6.74 -17.25 55.23
C LYS A 512 -6.72 -18.50 56.11
N GLN A 513 -5.72 -18.62 56.99
CA GLN A 513 -5.53 -19.80 57.85
C GLN A 513 -6.70 -19.98 58.83
N LEU A 514 -7.28 -18.88 59.32
CA LEU A 514 -8.45 -18.91 60.19
C LEU A 514 -9.71 -19.41 59.46
N LEU A 515 -9.90 -19.03 58.20
CA LEU A 515 -10.99 -19.55 57.36
C LEU A 515 -10.76 -21.01 56.93
N GLU A 516 -9.52 -21.39 56.60
CA GLU A 516 -9.16 -22.79 56.30
C GLU A 516 -9.47 -23.70 57.49
N LYS A 517 -9.06 -23.29 58.70
CA LYS A 517 -9.37 -24.00 59.94
C LYS A 517 -10.89 -24.11 60.19
N LEU A 518 -11.61 -22.99 60.09
CA LEU A 518 -13.06 -22.93 60.34
C LEU A 518 -13.87 -23.86 59.42
N ILE A 519 -13.39 -24.06 58.19
CA ILE A 519 -14.06 -24.86 57.15
C ILE A 519 -13.61 -26.33 57.17
N LEU A 520 -12.31 -26.60 57.34
CA LEU A 520 -11.72 -27.94 57.16
C LEU A 520 -11.45 -28.70 58.47
N GLU A 521 -11.18 -28.01 59.58
CA GLU A 521 -10.94 -28.65 60.89
C GLU A 521 -12.20 -28.61 61.76
N ASP A 522 -12.89 -27.47 61.80
CA ASP A 522 -14.02 -27.25 62.72
C ASP A 522 -15.40 -27.57 62.08
N ASP A 523 -15.46 -27.91 60.78
CA ASP A 523 -16.68 -28.21 59.96
C ASP A 523 -17.86 -27.23 60.18
N GLN A 524 -17.57 -25.95 60.38
CA GLN A 524 -18.60 -24.97 60.78
C GLN A 524 -19.55 -24.56 59.63
N PHE A 525 -19.38 -25.12 58.43
CA PHE A 525 -20.32 -24.97 57.30
C PHE A 525 -21.26 -26.17 57.13
N ALA A 526 -21.15 -27.21 57.97
CA ALA A 526 -22.12 -28.30 58.05
C ALA A 526 -23.57 -27.80 58.23
N VAL A 527 -24.48 -28.32 57.41
CA VAL A 527 -25.92 -27.98 57.35
C VAL A 527 -26.84 -29.23 57.43
N GLN A 528 -26.26 -30.43 57.58
CA GLN A 528 -26.92 -31.73 57.62
C GLN A 528 -28.09 -31.82 58.62
N GLU A 529 -28.04 -31.05 59.71
CA GLU A 529 -29.07 -30.98 60.75
C GLU A 529 -30.32 -30.18 60.33
N ILE A 530 -30.19 -29.29 59.32
CA ILE A 530 -31.23 -28.35 58.88
C ILE A 530 -31.72 -28.68 57.47
N LEU A 531 -30.81 -29.15 56.61
CA LEU A 531 -31.06 -29.61 55.25
C LEU A 531 -30.63 -31.08 55.15
N PRO A 532 -31.57 -32.03 54.94
CA PRO A 532 -31.23 -33.45 54.89
C PRO A 532 -30.41 -33.75 53.64
N ASN A 533 -29.34 -34.53 53.81
CA ASN A 533 -28.44 -34.98 52.74
C ASN A 533 -27.84 -33.83 51.90
N THR A 534 -27.54 -32.69 52.52
CA THR A 534 -26.59 -31.67 51.99
C THR A 534 -25.30 -31.71 52.80
N VAL A 535 -24.16 -31.84 52.12
CA VAL A 535 -22.83 -31.89 52.75
C VAL A 535 -21.91 -30.90 52.01
N PRO A 536 -21.08 -30.09 52.71
CA PRO A 536 -19.99 -29.34 52.06
C PRO A 536 -19.02 -30.29 51.36
N ASP A 537 -18.61 -30.00 50.12
CA ASP A 537 -17.55 -30.75 49.43
C ASP A 537 -16.18 -30.06 49.62
N PRO A 538 -15.26 -30.59 50.45
CA PRO A 538 -13.95 -29.98 50.69
C PRO A 538 -13.05 -29.96 49.44
N ALA A 539 -13.26 -30.86 48.48
CA ALA A 539 -12.50 -30.88 47.23
C ALA A 539 -12.92 -29.76 46.27
N SER A 540 -14.04 -29.09 46.54
CA SER A 540 -14.54 -27.92 45.80
C SER A 540 -14.20 -26.57 46.43
N LEU A 541 -13.42 -26.55 47.52
CA LEU A 541 -13.12 -25.32 48.26
C LEU A 541 -12.06 -24.47 47.53
N GLU A 542 -12.50 -23.38 46.93
CA GLU A 542 -11.63 -22.31 46.43
C GLU A 542 -11.57 -21.17 47.46
N LEU A 543 -10.41 -20.98 48.11
CA LEU A 543 -10.16 -19.88 49.05
C LEU A 543 -9.11 -18.90 48.51
N GLY A 544 -9.59 -17.85 47.85
CA GLY A 544 -8.79 -16.76 47.30
C GLY A 544 -8.70 -15.54 48.23
N SER A 545 -7.76 -14.65 47.94
CA SER A 545 -7.76 -13.30 48.50
C SER A 545 -7.30 -12.30 47.44
N GLU A 546 -8.13 -11.31 47.16
CA GLU A 546 -7.83 -10.19 46.26
C GLU A 546 -7.70 -8.90 47.05
N TYR A 547 -7.09 -7.88 46.46
CA TYR A 547 -7.24 -6.50 46.95
C TYR A 547 -8.38 -5.85 46.17
N ALA A 548 -9.17 -5.02 46.84
CA ALA A 548 -10.28 -4.28 46.27
C ALA A 548 -10.16 -2.79 46.57
N CYS A 549 -10.65 -1.98 45.64
CA CYS A 549 -10.62 -0.52 45.69
C CYS A 549 -12.00 0.07 45.42
N PRO A 550 -12.32 1.27 45.96
CA PRO A 550 -13.52 2.00 45.58
C PRO A 550 -13.57 2.30 44.07
N VAL A 551 -14.78 2.40 43.53
CA VAL A 551 -15.00 2.78 42.12
C VAL A 551 -14.29 4.11 41.81
N GLY A 552 -13.60 4.17 40.67
CA GLY A 552 -12.68 5.26 40.33
C GLY A 552 -11.21 4.99 40.68
N GLN A 553 -10.92 3.92 41.44
CA GLN A 553 -9.56 3.55 41.87
C GLN A 553 -9.21 2.12 41.44
N VAL A 554 -7.94 1.91 41.08
CA VAL A 554 -7.38 0.62 40.68
C VAL A 554 -6.42 0.07 41.73
N VAL A 555 -6.23 -1.25 41.67
CA VAL A 555 -5.37 -2.01 42.60
C VAL A 555 -3.93 -2.01 42.08
N MET A 556 -3.04 -1.32 42.78
CA MET A 556 -1.60 -1.27 42.53
C MET A 556 -0.87 -1.72 43.80
N ILE A 557 -0.88 -3.05 44.02
CA ILE A 557 -0.54 -3.72 45.29
C ILE A 557 0.71 -3.10 45.98
N PRO A 558 0.62 -2.70 47.26
CA PRO A 558 -0.50 -2.87 48.20
C PRO A 558 -1.52 -1.71 48.20
N ASP A 559 -1.42 -0.77 47.26
CA ASP A 559 -2.17 0.49 47.29
C ASP A 559 -3.39 0.51 46.35
N CYS A 560 -4.44 1.22 46.73
CA CYS A 560 -5.44 1.77 45.82
C CYS A 560 -4.98 3.11 45.27
N VAL A 561 -5.13 3.29 43.96
CA VAL A 561 -4.66 4.46 43.21
C VAL A 561 -5.79 4.97 42.31
N PRO A 562 -6.25 6.24 42.45
CA PRO A 562 -7.27 6.80 41.58
C PRO A 562 -6.74 6.95 40.15
N CYS A 563 -7.58 6.68 39.14
CA CYS A 563 -7.19 6.84 37.74
C CYS A 563 -6.65 8.25 37.48
N ALA A 564 -5.42 8.36 36.99
CA ALA A 564 -4.72 9.63 36.91
C ALA A 564 -5.27 10.53 35.78
N ILE A 565 -4.91 11.82 35.80
CA ILE A 565 -5.35 12.79 34.78
C ILE A 565 -4.95 12.32 33.37
N GLY A 566 -5.86 12.52 32.41
CA GLY A 566 -5.81 11.92 31.09
C GLY A 566 -6.45 10.53 30.97
N THR A 567 -6.86 9.90 32.08
CA THR A 567 -7.53 8.60 32.09
C THR A 567 -8.89 8.65 32.79
N PHE A 568 -9.72 7.63 32.58
CA PHE A 568 -10.96 7.39 33.31
C PHE A 568 -11.04 5.93 33.77
N TYR A 569 -11.82 5.66 34.82
CA TYR A 569 -12.01 4.31 35.35
C TYR A 569 -13.09 3.54 34.55
N ASP A 570 -12.72 2.38 34.01
CA ASP A 570 -13.67 1.43 33.44
C ASP A 570 -14.13 0.41 34.50
N SER A 571 -15.45 0.37 34.75
CA SER A 571 -16.07 -0.56 35.69
C SER A 571 -16.17 -2.00 35.16
N ALA A 572 -16.04 -2.23 33.85
CA ALA A 572 -16.07 -3.57 33.28
C ALA A 572 -14.73 -4.30 33.48
N ASN A 573 -13.61 -3.68 33.09
CA ASN A 573 -12.28 -4.26 33.23
C ASN A 573 -11.60 -3.95 34.58
N LYS A 574 -12.16 -3.03 35.39
CA LYS A 574 -11.56 -2.52 36.65
C LYS A 574 -10.19 -1.86 36.46
N THR A 575 -9.95 -1.25 35.30
CA THR A 575 -8.69 -0.61 34.91
C THR A 575 -8.90 0.86 34.54
N CYS A 576 -7.81 1.63 34.50
CA CYS A 576 -7.82 2.98 33.96
C CYS A 576 -7.60 2.94 32.44
N ILE A 577 -8.40 3.68 31.68
CA ILE A 577 -8.32 3.77 30.22
C ILE A 577 -8.05 5.23 29.83
N ALA A 578 -7.10 5.45 28.92
CA ALA A 578 -6.78 6.79 28.41
C ALA A 578 -7.97 7.42 27.66
N CYS A 579 -8.19 8.72 27.84
CA CYS A 579 -9.24 9.46 27.15
C CYS A 579 -9.08 9.39 25.62
N SER A 580 -10.18 9.16 24.90
CA SER A 580 -10.18 9.04 23.45
C SER A 580 -9.90 10.38 22.74
N ARG A 581 -9.41 10.35 21.50
CA ARG A 581 -9.05 11.57 20.74
C ARG A 581 -10.24 12.55 20.67
N GLY A 582 -10.05 13.79 21.12
CA GLY A 582 -11.12 14.79 21.24
C GLY A 582 -11.88 14.78 22.59
N THR A 583 -11.42 14.00 23.55
CA THR A 583 -11.83 14.06 24.96
C THR A 583 -10.60 14.20 25.86
N TYR A 584 -10.78 14.83 27.03
CA TYR A 584 -9.72 15.06 28.02
C TYR A 584 -10.23 14.79 29.44
N GLN A 585 -9.32 14.60 30.40
CA GLN A 585 -9.68 14.54 31.81
C GLN A 585 -8.61 15.21 32.69
N SER A 586 -9.02 16.21 33.46
CA SER A 586 -8.17 17.06 34.31
C SER A 586 -8.24 16.72 35.80
N GLU A 587 -9.13 15.83 36.22
CA GLU A 587 -9.28 15.37 37.61
C GLU A 587 -9.04 13.87 37.72
N ALA A 588 -8.47 13.43 38.86
CA ALA A 588 -8.18 12.02 39.10
C ALA A 588 -9.41 11.27 39.67
N GLY A 589 -9.52 9.97 39.34
CA GLY A 589 -10.56 9.07 39.83
C GLY A 589 -11.90 9.18 39.10
N GLN A 590 -11.96 9.92 37.99
CA GLN A 590 -13.18 10.17 37.24
C GLN A 590 -13.64 8.96 36.40
N LEU A 591 -14.95 8.83 36.23
CA LEU A 591 -15.59 7.68 35.54
C LEU A 591 -15.83 7.92 34.03
N GLN A 592 -15.57 9.13 33.54
CA GLN A 592 -15.74 9.51 32.14
C GLN A 592 -14.79 10.68 31.79
N CYS A 593 -14.44 10.84 30.52
CA CYS A 593 -13.70 12.00 30.01
C CYS A 593 -14.62 13.13 29.56
N SER A 594 -14.20 14.36 29.77
CA SER A 594 -14.84 15.58 29.26
C SER A 594 -14.61 15.73 27.75
N LYS A 595 -15.59 16.31 27.03
CA LYS A 595 -15.44 16.60 25.59
C LYS A 595 -14.61 17.87 25.38
N CYS A 596 -13.76 17.89 24.35
CA CYS A 596 -13.02 19.10 23.98
C CYS A 596 -13.96 20.30 23.72
N PRO A 597 -13.52 21.54 24.04
CA PRO A 597 -14.28 22.75 23.74
C PRO A 597 -14.43 22.98 22.23
N VAL A 598 -15.34 23.88 21.86
CA VAL A 598 -15.56 24.30 20.48
C VAL A 598 -14.53 25.36 20.08
N ILE A 599 -13.76 25.09 19.04
CA ILE A 599 -12.71 25.95 18.47
C ILE A 599 -13.03 26.15 16.99
N ALA A 600 -12.97 27.39 16.49
CA ALA A 600 -13.36 27.74 15.11
C ALA A 600 -14.75 27.21 14.67
N GLY A 601 -15.69 27.08 15.61
CA GLY A 601 -17.05 26.57 15.35
C GLY A 601 -17.19 25.05 15.26
N ARG A 602 -16.10 24.27 15.46
CA ARG A 602 -16.11 22.79 15.49
C ARG A 602 -15.63 22.26 16.84
N PRO A 603 -16.02 21.05 17.28
CA PRO A 603 -15.44 20.43 18.46
C PRO A 603 -13.95 20.13 18.23
N GLY A 604 -13.11 20.54 19.17
CA GLY A 604 -11.65 20.39 19.08
C GLY A 604 -11.19 18.93 18.99
N VAL A 605 -9.88 18.77 18.79
CA VAL A 605 -9.21 17.46 18.62
C VAL A 605 -7.90 17.43 19.40
N THR A 606 -7.48 16.25 19.85
CA THR A 606 -6.23 16.05 20.61
C THR A 606 -5.25 15.22 19.77
N ALA A 607 -3.95 15.49 19.90
CA ALA A 607 -2.91 14.83 19.08
C ALA A 607 -2.89 13.30 19.27
N GLY A 608 -3.08 12.86 20.52
CA GLY A 608 -3.23 11.46 20.89
C GLY A 608 -4.43 11.23 21.82
N PRO A 609 -4.63 9.98 22.26
CA PRO A 609 -5.40 9.71 23.47
C PRO A 609 -4.66 10.26 24.71
N GLY A 610 -5.31 10.26 25.87
CA GLY A 610 -4.67 10.60 27.16
C GLY A 610 -4.59 12.10 27.48
N ALA A 611 -5.34 12.96 26.78
CA ALA A 611 -5.31 14.41 27.00
C ALA A 611 -5.71 14.80 28.43
N ARG A 612 -4.87 15.63 29.07
CA ARG A 612 -4.94 15.95 30.51
C ARG A 612 -5.71 17.25 30.78
N SER A 613 -5.95 18.08 29.77
CA SER A 613 -6.55 19.40 29.92
C SER A 613 -7.31 19.87 28.68
N ALA A 614 -8.17 20.87 28.85
CA ALA A 614 -8.81 21.56 27.73
C ALA A 614 -7.82 22.30 26.82
N ALA A 615 -6.59 22.57 27.27
CA ALA A 615 -5.54 23.22 26.48
C ALA A 615 -4.85 22.25 25.49
N ASP A 616 -5.01 20.93 25.70
CA ASP A 616 -4.50 19.89 24.79
C ASP A 616 -5.41 19.74 23.55
N CYS A 617 -6.64 20.24 23.64
CA CYS A 617 -7.58 20.32 22.52
C CYS A 617 -7.19 21.46 21.58
N LYS A 618 -6.90 21.14 20.32
CA LYS A 618 -6.56 22.08 19.24
C LYS A 618 -7.68 22.16 18.20
N GLU A 619 -7.51 23.05 17.22
CA GLU A 619 -8.46 23.23 16.12
C GLU A 619 -8.57 21.95 15.26
N ARG A 620 -9.80 21.60 14.87
CA ARG A 620 -10.06 20.48 13.97
C ARG A 620 -9.89 20.93 12.51
N CYS A 621 -8.65 20.87 12.03
CA CYS A 621 -8.31 21.18 10.64
C CYS A 621 -9.09 20.29 9.65
N PRO A 622 -9.55 20.82 8.51
CA PRO A 622 -10.21 20.01 7.48
C PRO A 622 -9.24 19.04 6.80
N ALA A 623 -9.77 18.05 6.07
CA ALA A 623 -8.98 17.16 5.22
C ALA A 623 -8.09 17.96 4.23
N GLY A 624 -6.93 17.39 3.87
CA GLY A 624 -5.87 18.09 3.13
C GLY A 624 -5.04 19.08 3.96
N LYS A 625 -5.33 19.24 5.26
CA LYS A 625 -4.60 20.12 6.19
C LYS A 625 -4.24 19.38 7.48
N TYR A 626 -3.23 19.88 8.17
CA TYR A 626 -2.80 19.41 9.49
C TYR A 626 -2.68 20.58 10.47
N PHE A 627 -2.81 20.31 11.77
CA PHE A 627 -2.54 21.29 12.81
C PHE A 627 -1.03 21.39 13.06
N ASP A 628 -0.44 22.55 12.77
CA ASP A 628 0.95 22.85 13.07
C ASP A 628 1.09 23.39 14.50
N ALA A 629 1.87 22.68 15.32
CA ALA A 629 2.06 23.00 16.73
C ALA A 629 2.96 24.23 16.97
N GLU A 630 3.84 24.61 16.04
CA GLU A 630 4.70 25.79 16.16
C GLU A 630 3.94 27.08 15.84
N THR A 631 3.17 27.06 14.74
CA THR A 631 2.39 28.23 14.30
C THR A 631 1.00 28.31 14.92
N GLY A 632 0.52 27.22 15.53
CA GLY A 632 -0.80 27.14 16.17
C GLY A 632 -1.97 27.17 15.18
N LEU A 633 -1.73 26.87 13.91
CA LEU A 633 -2.64 27.09 12.78
C LEU A 633 -2.76 25.86 11.88
N CYS A 634 -3.89 25.73 11.19
CA CYS A 634 -4.10 24.69 10.19
C CYS A 634 -3.35 25.00 8.88
N ARG A 635 -2.34 24.19 8.54
CA ARG A 635 -1.53 24.31 7.32
C ARG A 635 -1.87 23.23 6.31
N SER A 636 -1.80 23.56 5.02
CA SER A 636 -1.97 22.62 3.92
C SER A 636 -0.83 21.60 3.89
N CYS A 637 -1.11 20.35 3.52
CA CYS A 637 -0.12 19.26 3.49
C CYS A 637 1.05 19.49 2.53
N GLY A 638 0.86 20.30 1.48
CA GLY A 638 1.86 20.48 0.42
C GLY A 638 1.78 19.40 -0.65
N HIS A 639 2.76 19.40 -1.57
CA HIS A 639 2.80 18.43 -2.66
C HIS A 639 3.49 17.13 -2.24
N GLY A 640 2.93 15.98 -2.64
CA GLY A 640 3.44 14.64 -2.26
C GLY A 640 2.93 14.12 -0.91
N PHE A 641 2.12 14.92 -0.22
CA PHE A 641 1.45 14.55 1.03
C PHE A 641 -0.06 14.74 0.88
N TYR A 642 -0.84 13.86 1.51
CA TYR A 642 -2.30 13.95 1.56
C TYR A 642 -2.80 13.73 3.00
N GLN A 643 -4.03 14.12 3.30
CA GLN A 643 -4.63 13.84 4.62
C GLN A 643 -6.15 13.61 4.48
N PRO A 644 -6.64 12.37 4.62
CA PRO A 644 -8.06 12.05 4.48
C PRO A 644 -8.89 12.35 5.73
N ASN A 645 -8.27 12.45 6.91
CA ASN A 645 -8.96 12.59 8.19
C ASN A 645 -8.93 14.04 8.69
N GLU A 646 -10.10 14.57 9.08
CA GLU A 646 -10.17 15.87 9.76
C GLU A 646 -9.56 15.83 11.16
N GLY A 647 -8.78 16.86 11.50
CA GLY A 647 -8.16 17.02 12.82
C GLY A 647 -6.86 16.24 12.99
N SER A 648 -6.13 15.96 11.91
CA SER A 648 -4.78 15.41 12.00
C SER A 648 -3.73 16.46 12.38
N PHE A 649 -2.62 15.98 12.96
CA PHE A 649 -1.45 16.77 13.38
C PHE A 649 -0.24 16.53 12.45
N SER A 650 -0.41 15.69 11.43
CA SER A 650 0.55 15.39 10.38
C SER A 650 -0.16 14.98 9.08
N CYS A 651 0.56 14.91 7.97
CA CYS A 651 0.04 14.42 6.69
C CYS A 651 0.68 13.08 6.31
N GLU A 652 -0.07 12.25 5.58
CA GLU A 652 0.38 10.97 5.06
C GLU A 652 1.19 11.20 3.78
N LEU A 653 2.37 10.57 3.67
CA LEU A 653 3.15 10.57 2.43
C LEU A 653 2.40 9.77 1.35
N CYS A 654 2.37 10.27 0.12
CA CYS A 654 1.73 9.59 -1.00
C CYS A 654 2.32 8.21 -1.31
N GLY A 655 3.65 8.17 -1.39
CA GLY A 655 4.42 7.07 -1.93
C GLY A 655 5.75 7.59 -2.46
N LEU A 656 6.68 6.68 -2.71
CA LEU A 656 8.01 7.01 -3.23
C LEU A 656 7.94 7.52 -4.66
N GLY A 657 8.54 8.68 -4.92
CA GLY A 657 8.49 9.33 -6.22
C GLY A 657 7.07 9.71 -6.66
N GLN A 658 6.13 9.89 -5.72
CA GLN A 658 4.74 10.28 -6.02
C GLN A 658 4.41 11.67 -5.47
N THR A 659 3.83 12.51 -6.33
CA THR A 659 3.36 13.85 -6.02
C THR A 659 1.83 13.92 -5.99
N THR A 660 1.29 15.00 -5.43
CA THR A 660 -0.15 15.30 -5.46
C THR A 660 -0.44 16.45 -6.42
N ARG A 661 -1.63 16.43 -7.04
CA ARG A 661 -2.09 17.53 -7.90
C ARG A 661 -2.30 18.85 -7.14
N SER A 662 -2.64 18.80 -5.86
CA SER A 662 -2.87 19.98 -5.01
C SER A 662 -2.15 19.87 -3.67
N THR A 663 -1.91 21.03 -3.05
CA THR A 663 -1.34 21.14 -1.69
C THR A 663 -2.31 20.74 -0.58
N GLU A 664 -3.59 20.53 -0.90
CA GLU A 664 -4.67 20.18 0.03
C GLU A 664 -5.28 18.83 -0.34
N ALA A 665 -4.44 17.88 -0.78
CA ALA A 665 -4.87 16.56 -1.23
C ALA A 665 -5.55 15.77 -0.10
N THR A 666 -6.72 15.23 -0.41
CA THR A 666 -7.65 14.58 0.53
C THR A 666 -7.59 13.06 0.46
N SER A 667 -6.95 12.47 -0.56
CA SER A 667 -6.96 11.02 -0.75
C SER A 667 -5.69 10.52 -1.43
N ARG A 668 -5.25 9.31 -1.07
CA ARG A 668 -4.18 8.58 -1.77
C ARG A 668 -4.46 8.41 -3.27
N LYS A 669 -5.71 8.53 -3.72
CA LYS A 669 -6.08 8.52 -5.16
C LYS A 669 -5.64 9.77 -5.94
N GLU A 670 -5.29 10.85 -5.24
CA GLU A 670 -4.69 12.07 -5.82
C GLU A 670 -3.16 11.98 -5.96
N CYS A 671 -2.54 10.95 -5.37
CA CYS A 671 -1.14 10.62 -5.57
C CYS A 671 -0.92 10.08 -6.99
N ARG A 672 0.11 10.59 -7.67
CA ARG A 672 0.56 10.16 -9.00
C ARG A 672 2.07 10.22 -9.08
N ASP A 673 2.65 9.37 -9.91
CA ASP A 673 4.09 9.34 -10.14
C ASP A 673 4.59 10.72 -10.58
N GLU A 674 5.70 11.15 -10.01
CA GLU A 674 6.27 12.46 -10.24
C GLU A 674 6.74 12.59 -11.69
N CYS A 675 6.17 13.54 -12.41
CA CYS A 675 6.59 13.86 -13.77
C CYS A 675 8.10 14.15 -13.83
N SER A 676 8.75 13.74 -14.93
CA SER A 676 10.18 13.99 -15.14
C SER A 676 10.51 15.48 -15.06
N SER A 677 11.79 15.80 -14.87
CA SER A 677 12.28 17.18 -15.05
C SER A 677 11.81 17.75 -16.41
N GLY A 678 11.38 19.01 -16.40
CA GLY A 678 10.72 19.67 -17.52
C GLY A 678 9.22 19.38 -17.68
N GLN A 679 8.59 18.56 -16.83
CA GLN A 679 7.15 18.27 -16.91
C GLN A 679 6.44 18.41 -15.55
N GLN A 680 5.23 18.94 -15.52
CA GLN A 680 4.36 19.04 -14.34
C GLN A 680 3.09 18.21 -14.49
N LEU A 681 2.38 17.96 -13.39
CA LEU A 681 1.11 17.21 -13.41
C LEU A 681 -0.05 18.13 -13.82
N GLY A 682 -0.64 17.85 -14.99
CA GLY A 682 -1.75 18.59 -15.58
C GLY A 682 -3.11 18.34 -14.92
N ALA A 683 -4.14 19.06 -15.38
CA ALA A 683 -5.47 19.02 -14.77
C ALA A 683 -6.19 17.67 -14.94
N ASP A 684 -5.85 16.90 -15.97
CA ASP A 684 -6.35 15.54 -16.25
C ASP A 684 -5.55 14.43 -15.52
N GLY A 685 -4.46 14.80 -14.83
CA GLY A 685 -3.57 13.86 -14.14
C GLY A 685 -2.50 13.21 -15.04
N ARG A 686 -2.21 13.76 -16.23
CA ARG A 686 -1.06 13.42 -17.07
C ARG A 686 0.09 14.41 -16.88
N CYS A 687 1.27 14.08 -17.40
CA CYS A 687 2.41 15.00 -17.41
C CYS A 687 2.35 15.94 -18.62
N GLU A 688 2.43 17.24 -18.35
CA GLU A 688 2.46 18.33 -19.34
C GLU A 688 3.85 19.02 -19.31
N PRO A 689 4.46 19.34 -20.45
CA PRO A 689 5.76 20.03 -20.48
C PRO A 689 5.64 21.47 -19.98
N CYS A 690 6.63 21.93 -19.20
CA CYS A 690 6.63 23.28 -18.63
C CYS A 690 6.52 24.36 -19.73
N PRO A 691 5.61 25.35 -19.60
CA PRO A 691 5.50 26.44 -20.58
C PRO A 691 6.77 27.29 -20.65
N ARG A 692 7.00 27.98 -21.78
CA ARG A 692 8.21 28.80 -21.97
C ARG A 692 8.30 29.90 -20.90
N GLY A 693 9.49 30.10 -20.37
CA GLY A 693 9.72 30.99 -19.22
C GLY A 693 9.48 30.32 -17.86
N THR A 694 9.20 29.01 -17.84
CA THR A 694 9.19 28.20 -16.62
C THR A 694 10.07 26.96 -16.77
N TYR A 695 10.61 26.47 -15.66
CA TYR A 695 11.45 25.28 -15.59
C TYR A 695 11.05 24.40 -14.40
N ARG A 696 11.41 23.12 -14.42
CA ARG A 696 11.16 22.21 -13.30
C ARG A 696 12.22 21.13 -13.19
N LEU A 697 12.93 21.11 -12.07
CA LEU A 697 13.82 20.00 -11.69
C LEU A 697 13.06 19.02 -10.77
N GLN A 698 13.03 17.74 -11.16
CA GLN A 698 12.42 16.66 -10.39
C GLN A 698 13.02 16.57 -8.97
N GLY A 699 12.20 16.27 -7.96
CA GLY A 699 12.61 16.20 -6.55
C GLY A 699 12.91 17.55 -5.87
N VAL A 700 13.05 18.65 -6.63
CA VAL A 700 13.36 19.99 -6.10
C VAL A 700 12.16 20.94 -6.21
N GLN A 701 11.33 20.80 -7.24
CA GLN A 701 10.24 21.73 -7.53
C GLN A 701 8.91 20.99 -7.76
N PRO A 702 7.84 21.29 -7.00
CA PRO A 702 6.58 20.55 -7.10
C PRO A 702 5.81 20.82 -8.40
N SER A 703 5.97 22.01 -8.99
CA SER A 703 5.37 22.46 -10.24
C SER A 703 6.38 23.30 -11.04
N CYS A 704 6.03 23.75 -12.25
CA CYS A 704 6.93 24.57 -13.07
C CYS A 704 7.15 25.95 -12.45
N ALA A 705 8.37 26.23 -12.01
CA ALA A 705 8.78 27.50 -11.43
C ALA A 705 9.11 28.53 -12.53
N ALA A 706 8.77 29.80 -12.31
CA ALA A 706 9.13 30.88 -13.23
C ALA A 706 10.66 31.09 -13.30
N CYS A 707 11.17 31.42 -14.48
CA CYS A 707 12.55 31.85 -14.66
C CYS A 707 12.87 33.12 -13.84
N PRO A 708 14.16 33.36 -13.50
CA PRO A 708 14.61 34.61 -12.90
C PRO A 708 14.22 35.84 -13.75
N LEU A 709 14.01 36.98 -13.08
CA LEU A 709 13.49 38.22 -13.67
C LEU A 709 14.21 38.60 -14.97
N GLY A 710 13.42 38.84 -16.02
CA GLY A 710 13.91 39.23 -17.34
C GLY A 710 14.41 38.09 -18.23
N ARG A 711 14.35 36.82 -17.78
CA ARG A 711 14.80 35.65 -18.57
C ARG A 711 13.69 34.64 -18.89
N THR A 712 13.90 33.88 -19.96
CA THR A 712 12.99 32.85 -20.47
C THR A 712 13.76 31.65 -21.04
N THR A 713 13.04 30.59 -21.39
CA THR A 713 13.59 29.29 -21.83
C THR A 713 13.56 29.15 -23.36
N PRO A 714 14.57 28.50 -23.97
CA PRO A 714 14.62 28.32 -25.43
C PRO A 714 13.48 27.45 -25.95
N LYS A 715 13.05 26.45 -25.17
CA LYS A 715 11.98 25.47 -25.48
C LYS A 715 10.96 25.40 -24.35
N VAL A 716 9.83 24.75 -24.60
CA VAL A 716 8.99 24.17 -23.54
C VAL A 716 9.73 23.00 -22.89
N GLY A 717 9.42 22.71 -21.63
CA GLY A 717 10.02 21.61 -20.87
C GLY A 717 11.49 21.81 -20.50
N ALA A 718 11.81 22.97 -19.92
CA ALA A 718 13.13 23.23 -19.33
C ALA A 718 13.30 22.48 -18.00
N SER A 719 14.42 21.78 -17.83
CA SER A 719 14.70 20.90 -16.70
C SER A 719 15.48 21.58 -15.56
N SER A 720 16.18 22.69 -15.83
CA SER A 720 16.94 23.44 -14.82
C SER A 720 16.82 24.95 -14.99
N VAL A 721 17.19 25.70 -13.95
CA VAL A 721 17.25 27.18 -13.98
C VAL A 721 18.29 27.70 -14.98
N GLU A 722 19.27 26.87 -15.33
CA GLU A 722 20.36 27.21 -16.25
C GLU A 722 19.83 27.29 -17.70
N GLU A 723 18.74 26.58 -18.02
CA GLU A 723 18.05 26.71 -19.30
C GLU A 723 17.32 28.07 -19.46
N CYS A 724 17.16 28.87 -18.39
CA CYS A 724 16.72 30.28 -18.46
C CYS A 724 17.84 31.18 -19.03
N THR A 725 18.35 30.87 -20.22
CA THR A 725 19.46 31.56 -20.89
C THR A 725 19.03 32.82 -21.61
N LEU A 726 17.81 32.85 -22.15
CA LEU A 726 17.37 33.88 -23.09
C LEU A 726 16.77 35.10 -22.39
N PRO A 727 16.94 36.32 -22.93
CA PRO A 727 16.19 37.48 -22.49
C PRO A 727 14.70 37.39 -22.88
N VAL A 728 13.81 37.92 -22.04
CA VAL A 728 12.40 38.13 -22.39
C VAL A 728 12.31 39.31 -23.36
N CYS A 729 12.10 39.03 -24.64
CA CYS A 729 11.89 40.06 -25.65
C CYS A 729 10.54 40.76 -25.46
N SER A 730 10.57 42.08 -25.23
CA SER A 730 9.38 42.92 -25.11
C SER A 730 8.72 43.14 -26.47
N ALA A 731 7.50 43.68 -26.47
CA ALA A 731 6.90 44.28 -27.66
C ALA A 731 7.89 45.25 -28.33
N GLY A 732 7.81 45.37 -29.66
CA GLY A 732 8.79 46.04 -30.51
C GLY A 732 10.00 45.19 -30.89
N THR A 733 10.27 44.08 -30.19
CA THR A 733 11.44 43.23 -30.44
C THR A 733 11.06 41.79 -30.73
N TYR A 734 11.93 41.07 -31.46
CA TYR A 734 11.81 39.64 -31.71
C TYR A 734 13.09 38.91 -31.29
N LEU A 735 12.95 37.65 -30.85
CA LEU A 735 14.06 36.80 -30.47
C LEU A 735 14.78 36.26 -31.71
N ASN A 736 16.03 36.67 -31.95
CA ASN A 736 16.86 36.00 -32.94
C ASN A 736 17.53 34.75 -32.35
N ALA A 737 16.98 33.57 -32.67
CA ALA A 737 17.48 32.27 -32.21
C ALA A 737 18.92 31.91 -32.66
N THR A 738 19.52 32.66 -33.60
CA THR A 738 20.93 32.48 -33.99
C THR A 738 21.91 33.33 -33.17
N GLN A 739 21.41 34.32 -32.42
CA GLN A 739 22.22 35.29 -31.68
C GLN A 739 21.82 35.42 -30.19
N ASN A 740 20.79 34.68 -29.74
CA ASN A 740 20.25 34.67 -28.38
C ASN A 740 19.95 36.07 -27.80
N MET A 741 19.61 37.01 -28.68
CA MET A 741 19.38 38.41 -28.37
C MET A 741 18.08 38.89 -29.00
N CYS A 742 17.40 39.82 -28.32
CA CYS A 742 16.23 40.51 -28.85
C CYS A 742 16.67 41.57 -29.85
N ILE A 743 16.11 41.55 -31.05
CA ILE A 743 16.38 42.51 -32.12
C ILE A 743 15.11 43.35 -32.35
N GLU A 744 15.26 44.66 -32.46
CA GLU A 744 14.16 45.55 -32.81
C GLU A 744 13.57 45.23 -34.18
N CYS A 745 12.25 45.36 -34.31
CA CYS A 745 11.59 45.33 -35.61
C CYS A 745 12.09 46.49 -36.49
N ARG A 746 12.46 46.17 -37.73
CA ARG A 746 12.91 47.15 -38.73
C ARG A 746 11.75 48.04 -39.19
N LYS A 747 12.04 49.20 -39.80
CA LYS A 747 11.01 50.06 -40.39
C LYS A 747 10.06 49.28 -41.30
N GLY A 748 8.76 49.50 -41.11
CA GLY A 748 7.69 48.79 -41.85
C GLY A 748 7.32 47.43 -41.24
N TYR A 749 7.88 47.08 -40.08
CA TYR A 749 7.52 45.91 -39.28
C TYR A 749 7.25 46.33 -37.84
N TYR A 750 6.31 45.65 -37.18
CA TYR A 750 5.94 45.88 -35.78
C TYR A 750 5.81 44.55 -35.03
N GLN A 751 5.80 44.59 -33.69
CA GLN A 751 5.47 43.44 -32.87
C GLN A 751 4.77 43.86 -31.57
N SER A 752 3.54 43.41 -31.35
CA SER A 752 2.75 43.72 -30.16
C SER A 752 2.86 42.69 -29.04
N GLU A 753 3.14 41.44 -29.37
CA GLU A 753 3.25 40.37 -28.38
C GLU A 753 4.70 40.17 -27.92
N SER A 754 4.89 39.90 -26.63
CA SER A 754 6.20 39.54 -26.07
C SER A 754 6.65 38.13 -26.49
N GLN A 755 7.96 37.87 -26.41
CA GLN A 755 8.59 36.56 -26.67
C GLN A 755 8.39 35.98 -28.10
N GLN A 756 8.06 36.82 -29.07
CA GLN A 756 7.85 36.40 -30.47
C GLN A 756 9.18 36.19 -31.24
N THR A 757 9.15 35.33 -32.25
CA THR A 757 10.31 34.92 -33.05
C THR A 757 10.45 35.64 -34.40
N ALA A 758 9.48 36.49 -34.76
CA ALA A 758 9.49 37.33 -35.95
C ALA A 758 8.68 38.61 -35.71
N CYS A 759 8.83 39.61 -36.58
CA CYS A 759 7.99 40.81 -36.60
C CYS A 759 6.90 40.70 -37.68
N LEU A 760 5.75 41.32 -37.43
CA LEU A 760 4.62 41.42 -38.34
C LEU A 760 4.85 42.56 -39.34
N GLN A 761 4.47 42.37 -40.61
CA GLN A 761 4.55 43.42 -41.63
C GLN A 761 3.43 44.46 -41.45
N CYS A 762 3.74 45.72 -41.71
CA CYS A 762 2.74 46.77 -41.85
C CYS A 762 1.81 46.52 -43.06
N PRO A 763 0.60 47.12 -43.06
CA PRO A 763 -0.26 47.16 -44.26
C PRO A 763 0.46 47.76 -45.48
N PRO A 764 0.03 47.43 -46.71
CA PRO A 764 0.61 48.02 -47.93
C PRO A 764 0.50 49.55 -47.89
N ASN A 765 1.55 50.23 -48.36
CA ASN A 765 1.76 51.69 -48.30
C ASN A 765 1.92 52.32 -46.89
N HIS A 766 1.98 51.52 -45.82
CA HIS A 766 2.26 52.01 -44.47
C HIS A 766 3.66 51.58 -44.00
N SER A 767 4.33 52.45 -43.24
CA SER A 767 5.65 52.19 -42.63
C SER A 767 5.70 52.71 -41.20
N THR A 768 6.59 52.16 -40.38
CA THR A 768 6.77 52.59 -39.00
C THR A 768 7.77 53.75 -38.94
N LYS A 769 7.45 54.79 -38.17
CA LYS A 769 8.32 55.98 -38.05
C LYS A 769 9.69 55.67 -37.42
N ILE A 770 9.73 54.66 -36.55
CA ILE A 770 10.91 54.19 -35.82
C ILE A 770 11.10 52.69 -36.00
N THR A 771 12.29 52.20 -35.66
CA THR A 771 12.50 50.77 -35.32
C THR A 771 11.86 50.47 -33.96
N GLY A 772 11.65 49.19 -33.66
CA GLY A 772 11.10 48.79 -32.36
C GLY A 772 9.59 49.01 -32.21
N ALA A 773 8.84 49.14 -33.31
CA ALA A 773 7.43 49.53 -33.27
C ALA A 773 6.54 48.49 -32.56
N THR A 774 5.73 48.95 -31.60
CA THR A 774 5.00 48.06 -30.66
C THR A 774 3.58 47.71 -31.07
N SER A 775 3.02 48.38 -32.08
CA SER A 775 1.60 48.26 -32.41
C SER A 775 1.32 48.49 -33.89
N LYS A 776 0.24 47.88 -34.40
CA LYS A 776 -0.24 48.11 -35.77
C LYS A 776 -0.61 49.59 -36.03
N SER A 777 -0.96 50.34 -34.98
CA SER A 777 -1.23 51.79 -35.04
C SER A 777 0.00 52.65 -35.34
N GLU A 778 1.23 52.13 -35.15
CA GLU A 778 2.47 52.82 -35.51
C GLU A 778 2.83 52.65 -37.00
N CYS A 779 2.11 51.78 -37.74
CA CYS A 779 2.17 51.69 -39.19
C CYS A 779 1.40 52.87 -39.81
N THR A 780 2.06 54.01 -39.99
CA THR A 780 1.52 55.22 -40.61
C THR A 780 1.83 55.29 -42.11
N ASN A 781 1.00 55.93 -42.92
CA ASN A 781 1.37 56.25 -44.32
C ASN A 781 2.27 57.49 -44.35
N PRO A 782 3.56 57.39 -44.75
CA PRO A 782 4.49 58.53 -44.74
C PRO A 782 4.10 59.66 -45.71
N CYS A 783 3.30 59.34 -46.73
CA CYS A 783 2.84 60.29 -47.74
C CYS A 783 1.57 61.07 -47.35
N GLU A 784 0.86 60.68 -46.27
CA GLU A 784 -0.35 61.36 -45.77
C GLU A 784 -0.11 62.18 -44.48
N HIS A 785 0.95 61.86 -43.71
CA HIS A 785 1.21 62.54 -42.44
C HIS A 785 1.85 63.93 -42.62
N ILE A 786 1.01 64.96 -42.49
CA ILE A 786 1.43 66.37 -42.38
C ILE A 786 2.11 66.60 -41.02
N ALA A 787 3.43 66.66 -41.00
CA ALA A 787 4.18 67.15 -39.85
C ALA A 787 4.15 68.69 -39.83
N GLU A 788 3.84 69.28 -38.67
CA GLU A 788 3.98 70.72 -38.40
C GLU A 788 3.34 71.66 -39.45
N GLY A 789 2.22 71.23 -40.04
CA GLY A 789 1.45 72.02 -41.00
C GLY A 789 2.07 72.16 -42.39
N LYS A 790 3.12 71.39 -42.71
CA LYS A 790 3.73 71.33 -44.06
C LYS A 790 3.60 69.92 -44.65
N PRO A 791 3.26 69.77 -45.95
CA PRO A 791 3.34 68.48 -46.61
C PRO A 791 4.81 68.03 -46.71
N HIS A 792 5.06 66.73 -46.61
CA HIS A 792 6.43 66.20 -46.52
C HIS A 792 7.20 66.27 -47.85
N CYS A 793 6.46 66.28 -48.96
CA CYS A 793 6.90 66.64 -50.30
C CYS A 793 6.19 67.94 -50.73
N ASP A 794 6.70 68.62 -51.75
CA ASP A 794 6.05 69.78 -52.36
C ASP A 794 4.63 69.42 -52.87
N VAL A 795 3.69 70.37 -52.87
CA VAL A 795 2.36 70.17 -53.49
C VAL A 795 2.45 69.84 -54.98
N ASN A 796 3.55 70.24 -55.63
CA ASN A 796 3.91 69.93 -57.01
C ASN A 796 4.84 68.70 -57.13
N ALA A 797 4.87 67.80 -56.14
CA ALA A 797 5.62 66.55 -56.19
C ALA A 797 4.73 65.30 -56.02
N TYR A 798 5.28 64.14 -56.40
CA TYR A 798 4.80 62.80 -56.03
C TYR A 798 5.64 62.27 -54.86
N CYS A 799 4.98 61.56 -53.93
CA CYS A 799 5.62 60.82 -52.85
C CYS A 799 5.67 59.33 -53.25
N ILE A 800 6.87 58.76 -53.33
CA ILE A 800 7.12 57.40 -53.81
C ILE A 800 7.81 56.61 -52.69
N MET A 801 7.21 55.51 -52.24
CA MET A 801 7.83 54.61 -51.26
C MET A 801 8.93 53.78 -51.93
N VAL A 802 10.12 53.74 -51.31
CA VAL A 802 11.24 52.90 -51.72
C VAL A 802 11.12 51.54 -51.03
N PRO A 803 10.81 50.44 -51.73
CA PRO A 803 10.47 49.16 -51.10
C PRO A 803 11.65 48.48 -50.39
N GLU A 804 12.89 48.86 -50.71
CA GLU A 804 14.10 48.27 -50.11
C GLU A 804 14.43 48.84 -48.72
N THR A 805 14.06 50.10 -48.45
CA THR A 805 14.35 50.81 -47.19
C THR A 805 13.12 51.05 -46.33
N SER A 806 11.91 50.91 -46.89
CA SER A 806 10.64 51.32 -46.27
C SER A 806 10.57 52.82 -45.91
N ASP A 807 11.41 53.64 -46.55
CA ASP A 807 11.39 55.10 -46.52
C ASP A 807 10.83 55.66 -47.83
N PHE A 808 10.42 56.93 -47.84
CA PHE A 808 9.82 57.61 -48.98
C PHE A 808 10.83 58.53 -49.70
N LYS A 809 10.56 58.84 -50.97
CA LYS A 809 11.27 59.82 -51.79
C LYS A 809 10.26 60.75 -52.46
N CYS A 810 10.58 62.04 -52.51
CA CYS A 810 9.81 63.05 -53.24
C CYS A 810 10.38 63.26 -54.65
N GLU A 811 9.54 63.32 -55.68
CA GLU A 811 9.95 63.66 -57.06
C GLU A 811 8.98 64.69 -57.66
N CYS A 812 9.48 65.76 -58.28
CA CYS A 812 8.63 66.81 -58.83
C CYS A 812 7.74 66.31 -59.99
N LYS A 813 6.50 66.80 -60.06
CA LYS A 813 5.55 66.52 -61.14
C LYS A 813 6.09 67.11 -62.47
N PRO A 814 5.74 66.52 -63.63
CA PRO A 814 6.16 67.04 -64.93
C PRO A 814 5.85 68.54 -65.09
N GLY A 815 6.88 69.34 -65.37
CA GLY A 815 6.75 70.80 -65.50
C GLY A 815 7.07 71.59 -64.24
N PHE A 816 7.64 70.94 -63.22
CA PHE A 816 8.31 71.57 -62.09
C PHE A 816 9.72 70.96 -61.93
N ASN A 817 10.66 71.73 -61.40
CA ASN A 817 12.05 71.29 -61.18
C ASN A 817 12.47 71.60 -59.73
N GLY A 818 13.38 70.79 -59.17
CA GLY A 818 13.83 70.94 -57.79
C GLY A 818 14.08 69.61 -57.09
N THR A 819 14.06 69.62 -55.76
CA THR A 819 14.47 68.50 -54.89
C THR A 819 13.32 67.59 -54.47
N GLY A 820 12.11 67.79 -55.00
CA GLY A 820 10.90 67.09 -54.56
C GLY A 820 10.30 67.64 -53.25
N MET A 821 11.12 68.23 -52.36
CA MET A 821 10.66 68.97 -51.18
C MET A 821 10.41 70.45 -51.45
N ALA A 822 11.04 70.99 -52.50
CA ALA A 822 10.68 72.26 -53.13
C ALA A 822 10.74 72.06 -54.65
N CYS A 823 9.64 72.39 -55.34
CA CYS A 823 9.46 72.18 -56.77
C CYS A 823 9.02 73.50 -57.43
N THR A 824 9.98 74.29 -57.92
CA THR A 824 9.70 75.55 -58.61
C THR A 824 9.15 75.31 -60.01
N ASP A 825 8.30 76.21 -60.48
CA ASP A 825 7.76 76.14 -61.83
C ASP A 825 8.87 76.39 -62.86
N VAL A 826 9.02 75.52 -63.87
CA VAL A 826 10.06 75.69 -64.90
C VAL A 826 9.75 76.85 -65.87
N CYS A 827 8.60 77.52 -65.72
CA CYS A 827 8.31 78.80 -66.38
C CYS A 827 8.77 80.04 -65.57
N ASP A 828 9.02 79.94 -64.26
CA ASP A 828 9.44 81.10 -63.46
C ASP A 828 10.83 81.58 -63.90
N GLY A 829 10.89 82.82 -64.39
CA GLY A 829 12.13 83.40 -64.96
C GLY A 829 12.57 82.81 -66.31
N PHE A 830 11.82 81.88 -66.90
CA PHE A 830 12.21 81.21 -68.15
C PHE A 830 12.04 82.07 -69.41
N CYS A 831 11.18 83.09 -69.35
CA CYS A 831 10.92 84.01 -70.47
C CYS A 831 11.22 85.46 -70.05
N GLU A 832 12.10 86.12 -70.79
CA GLU A 832 12.44 87.53 -70.60
C GLU A 832 11.48 88.45 -71.37
N ASN A 833 11.64 89.77 -71.19
CA ASN A 833 10.96 90.82 -71.95
C ASN A 833 9.42 90.65 -72.05
N SER A 834 8.79 90.17 -70.97
CA SER A 834 7.35 89.90 -70.88
C SER A 834 6.81 88.83 -71.86
N GLY A 835 7.67 87.90 -72.30
CA GLY A 835 7.24 86.70 -73.03
C GLY A 835 6.33 85.80 -72.19
N ALA A 836 5.26 85.29 -72.78
CA ALA A 836 4.32 84.40 -72.08
C ALA A 836 4.80 82.95 -72.16
N CYS A 837 5.15 82.34 -71.03
CA CYS A 837 5.54 80.93 -70.98
C CYS A 837 4.33 80.00 -71.16
N VAL A 838 4.51 78.92 -71.92
CA VAL A 838 3.57 77.80 -72.09
C VAL A 838 4.30 76.47 -71.94
N LYS A 839 3.62 75.45 -71.43
CA LYS A 839 4.17 74.09 -71.26
C LYS A 839 3.46 73.08 -72.16
N ASP A 840 4.21 72.11 -72.66
CA ASP A 840 3.65 70.92 -73.31
C ASP A 840 3.23 69.85 -72.26
N LEU A 841 2.51 68.81 -72.68
CA LEU A 841 2.06 67.67 -71.86
C LEU A 841 3.18 66.95 -71.09
N LYS A 842 4.44 67.10 -71.50
CA LYS A 842 5.63 66.57 -70.80
C LYS A 842 6.26 67.55 -69.80
N GLY A 843 5.69 68.74 -69.66
CA GLY A 843 6.16 69.79 -68.74
C GLY A 843 7.30 70.66 -69.28
N THR A 844 7.78 70.44 -70.50
CA THR A 844 8.82 71.28 -71.11
C THR A 844 8.27 72.69 -71.40
N PRO A 845 8.90 73.76 -70.87
CA PRO A 845 8.48 75.14 -71.11
C PRO A 845 8.91 75.66 -72.49
N SER A 846 8.19 76.66 -72.99
CA SER A 846 8.46 77.37 -74.23
C SER A 846 7.92 78.80 -74.15
N CYS A 847 8.64 79.78 -74.70
CA CYS A 847 8.26 81.20 -74.61
C CYS A 847 7.53 81.68 -75.86
N ARG A 848 6.35 82.29 -75.67
CA ARG A 848 5.66 83.07 -76.71
C ARG A 848 5.97 84.55 -76.54
N CYS A 849 6.93 85.04 -77.32
CA CYS A 849 7.39 86.43 -77.30
C CYS A 849 6.31 87.42 -77.73
N VAL A 850 6.40 88.65 -77.25
CA VAL A 850 5.47 89.75 -77.55
C VAL A 850 6.22 90.89 -78.23
N GLY A 851 5.78 91.29 -79.43
CA GLY A 851 6.45 92.33 -80.22
C GLY A 851 7.71 91.85 -80.94
N SER A 852 8.66 92.75 -81.16
CA SER A 852 9.86 92.53 -82.00
C SER A 852 11.02 91.82 -81.28
N PHE A 853 10.70 90.81 -80.46
CA PHE A 853 11.67 89.99 -79.73
C PHE A 853 11.65 88.55 -80.19
N THR A 854 12.83 87.94 -80.30
CA THR A 854 13.05 86.60 -80.86
C THR A 854 13.99 85.77 -79.98
N GLY A 855 14.21 84.50 -80.36
CA GLY A 855 15.00 83.53 -79.61
C GLY A 855 14.18 82.76 -78.57
N PRO A 856 14.70 81.63 -78.05
CA PRO A 856 13.94 80.68 -77.23
C PRO A 856 13.44 81.24 -75.88
N HIS A 857 14.08 82.30 -75.38
CA HIS A 857 13.74 82.98 -74.12
C HIS A 857 13.26 84.44 -74.33
N CYS A 858 13.03 84.87 -75.58
CA CYS A 858 12.64 86.24 -75.94
C CYS A 858 13.68 87.34 -75.59
N ALA A 859 14.96 86.99 -75.48
CA ALA A 859 16.03 87.90 -75.11
C ALA A 859 16.56 88.76 -76.28
N GLU A 860 16.41 88.32 -77.54
CA GLU A 860 17.04 88.97 -78.70
C GLU A 860 16.09 89.96 -79.39
N ARG A 861 16.65 91.06 -79.92
CA ARG A 861 15.90 92.14 -80.59
C ARG A 861 16.35 92.28 -82.04
N SER A 862 15.41 92.23 -82.99
CA SER A 862 15.75 92.07 -84.41
C SER A 862 16.08 93.39 -85.13
N GLU A 863 17.30 93.52 -85.68
CA GLU A 863 17.67 94.58 -86.64
C GLU A 863 18.08 93.96 -87.99
N PHE A 864 17.39 94.32 -89.08
CA PHE A 864 17.83 93.99 -90.45
C PHE A 864 17.22 94.96 -91.48
N ALA A 865 17.98 95.96 -91.90
CA ALA A 865 17.67 96.81 -93.06
C ALA A 865 18.97 97.39 -93.64
N TYR A 866 19.07 97.41 -94.98
CA TYR A 866 20.30 97.70 -95.75
C TYR A 866 21.42 96.66 -95.54
N ILE A 867 22.24 96.29 -96.53
CA ILE A 867 22.41 96.83 -97.90
C ILE A 867 22.15 95.73 -98.94
N ALA A 868 21.20 95.97 -99.85
CA ALA A 868 21.13 95.23 -101.11
C ALA A 868 22.03 95.93 -102.15
N GLY A 869 22.93 95.19 -102.80
CA GLY A 869 23.80 95.75 -103.84
C GLY A 869 24.79 94.77 -104.50
N GLY A 870 25.54 94.01 -103.70
CA GLY A 870 26.64 93.17 -104.25
C GLY A 870 26.19 91.89 -104.99
N ILE A 871 25.04 91.32 -104.64
CA ILE A 871 24.65 89.96 -105.06
C ILE A 871 24.26 89.90 -106.55
N ALA A 872 23.74 90.99 -107.13
CA ALA A 872 23.35 91.02 -108.54
C ALA A 872 24.53 90.81 -109.52
N GLY A 873 25.71 91.35 -109.21
CA GLY A 873 26.89 91.20 -110.07
C GLY A 873 27.48 89.79 -110.04
N ALA A 874 27.62 89.21 -108.85
CA ALA A 874 28.22 87.89 -108.67
C ALA A 874 27.38 86.76 -109.30
N VAL A 875 26.05 86.82 -109.15
CA VAL A 875 25.15 85.80 -109.70
C VAL A 875 25.15 85.81 -111.24
N ILE A 876 25.18 86.99 -111.88
CA ILE A 876 25.27 87.09 -113.35
C ILE A 876 26.61 86.54 -113.86
N PHE A 877 27.72 86.84 -113.18
CA PHE A 877 29.04 86.33 -113.55
C PHE A 877 29.14 84.79 -113.44
N ILE A 878 28.57 84.22 -112.36
CA ILE A 878 28.52 82.76 -112.16
C ILE A 878 27.63 82.08 -113.21
N ILE A 879 26.47 82.66 -113.57
CA ILE A 879 25.57 82.11 -114.61
C ILE A 879 26.28 82.01 -115.97
N ILE A 880 27.08 83.02 -116.36
CA ILE A 880 27.85 82.99 -117.62
C ILE A 880 28.90 81.86 -117.61
N ILE A 881 29.61 81.67 -116.50
CA ILE A 881 30.60 80.59 -116.34
C ILE A 881 29.91 79.22 -116.35
N VAL A 882 28.78 79.06 -115.68
CA VAL A 882 28.01 77.80 -115.66
C VAL A 882 27.46 77.46 -117.04
N LEU A 883 26.98 78.43 -117.83
CA LEU A 883 26.52 78.19 -119.20
C LEU A 883 27.65 77.73 -120.13
N LEU A 884 28.84 78.30 -120.01
CA LEU A 884 30.03 77.88 -120.78
C LEU A 884 30.48 76.45 -120.41
N ILE A 885 30.49 76.10 -119.13
CA ILE A 885 30.84 74.74 -118.67
C ILE A 885 29.75 73.74 -119.07
N TRP A 886 28.47 74.12 -118.98
CA TRP A 886 27.34 73.24 -119.31
C TRP A 886 27.29 72.91 -120.81
N MET A 887 27.56 73.88 -121.70
CA MET A 887 27.69 73.59 -123.15
C MET A 887 28.82 72.60 -123.48
N ILE A 888 29.86 72.50 -122.65
CA ILE A 888 30.96 71.55 -122.83
C ILE A 888 30.63 70.17 -122.23
N CYS A 889 29.88 70.11 -121.13
CA CYS A 889 29.56 68.85 -120.43
C CYS A 889 28.27 68.14 -120.90
N VAL A 890 27.43 68.73 -121.76
CA VAL A 890 26.18 68.12 -122.30
C VAL A 890 26.44 66.98 -123.31
N ARG A 891 27.63 66.36 -123.34
CA ARG A 891 28.01 65.27 -124.27
C ARG A 891 28.28 63.88 -123.64
N SER A 892 27.91 63.64 -122.37
CA SER A 892 27.98 62.28 -121.79
C SER A 892 26.85 61.93 -120.79
N THR A 893 25.82 61.25 -121.31
CA THR A 893 25.06 60.13 -120.69
C THR A 893 24.74 60.18 -119.18
N LYS A 894 23.49 60.46 -118.77
CA LYS A 894 22.30 59.57 -118.68
C LYS A 894 22.22 58.63 -117.43
N ARG A 895 21.11 58.81 -116.65
CA ARG A 895 20.42 57.81 -115.78
C ARG A 895 21.19 57.41 -114.49
N ARG A 896 20.59 56.86 -113.41
CA ARG A 896 19.23 56.27 -113.16
C ARG A 896 18.95 56.18 -111.63
N ASP A 897 17.68 56.20 -111.20
CA ASP A 897 17.26 55.67 -109.86
C ASP A 897 17.29 54.12 -109.84
N PRO A 898 17.41 53.46 -108.67
CA PRO A 898 16.26 53.09 -107.83
C PRO A 898 16.54 53.19 -106.29
N LYS A 899 15.61 53.17 -105.31
CA LYS A 899 14.35 52.43 -105.01
C LYS A 899 14.50 50.95 -104.59
N LYS A 900 13.72 50.56 -103.55
CA LYS A 900 13.24 49.21 -103.06
C LYS A 900 13.61 48.96 -101.57
N MET A 901 12.82 48.27 -100.73
CA MET A 901 11.42 47.77 -100.73
C MET A 901 10.97 47.60 -99.25
N LEU A 902 9.75 47.97 -98.82
CA LEU A 902 8.49 47.16 -98.69
C LEU A 902 8.65 45.85 -97.86
N THR A 903 7.92 45.56 -96.77
CA THR A 903 6.44 45.43 -96.49
C THR A 903 5.77 44.27 -97.25
N PRO A 904 4.74 43.54 -96.75
CA PRO A 904 3.60 43.92 -95.85
C PRO A 904 3.52 43.08 -94.53
N ALA A 905 2.61 43.26 -93.55
CA ALA A 905 1.14 43.47 -93.49
C ALA A 905 0.32 42.26 -94.03
N ILE A 906 -0.86 41.87 -93.53
CA ILE A 906 -2.15 42.56 -93.23
C ILE A 906 -2.87 41.73 -92.11
N ASP A 907 -3.42 42.29 -91.01
CA ASP A 907 -4.81 42.78 -90.78
C ASP A 907 -5.87 41.62 -90.69
N GLN A 908 -7.07 41.68 -90.08
CA GLN A 908 -8.01 42.81 -89.87
C GLN A 908 -9.17 42.49 -88.86
N THR A 909 -9.97 43.52 -88.50
CA THR A 909 -11.32 43.52 -87.82
C THR A 909 -11.39 43.26 -86.29
N GLY A 910 -12.34 43.85 -85.53
CA GLY A 910 -13.25 45.00 -85.81
C GLY A 910 -14.56 45.08 -84.99
N SER A 911 -14.90 46.26 -84.41
CA SER A 911 -16.13 46.65 -83.64
C SER A 911 -16.38 45.94 -82.27
N GLN A 912 -16.90 46.54 -81.16
CA GLN A 912 -17.80 47.68 -80.82
C GLN A 912 -19.33 47.36 -80.86
N VAL A 913 -20.25 47.77 -79.95
CA VAL A 913 -20.25 48.72 -78.78
C VAL A 913 -21.39 48.44 -77.74
N ASN A 914 -21.22 48.93 -76.49
CA ASN A 914 -22.18 49.47 -75.46
C ASN A 914 -23.55 48.80 -75.10
N PHE A 915 -23.85 48.66 -73.79
CA PHE A 915 -24.80 49.49 -72.97
C PHE A 915 -24.89 49.05 -71.47
N TYR A 916 -25.85 49.56 -70.66
CA TYR A 916 -25.75 49.71 -69.18
C TYR A 916 -27.01 49.27 -68.37
N TYR A 917 -26.84 48.96 -67.06
CA TYR A 917 -27.83 48.75 -65.97
C TYR A 917 -28.77 47.51 -65.95
N GLY A 918 -28.92 46.91 -64.76
CA GLY A 918 -29.91 45.87 -64.40
C GLY A 918 -29.45 44.95 -63.26
N ALA A 919 -30.35 44.47 -62.37
CA ALA A 919 -29.98 43.69 -61.17
C ALA A 919 -30.91 42.47 -60.93
N HIS A 920 -30.48 41.51 -60.09
CA HIS A 920 -31.32 40.68 -59.18
C HIS A 920 -30.43 39.97 -58.10
N THR A 921 -31.02 39.16 -57.21
CA THR A 921 -30.63 38.92 -55.78
C THR A 921 -30.82 37.43 -55.33
N PRO A 922 -30.83 36.97 -54.04
CA PRO A 922 -30.11 37.29 -52.75
C PRO A 922 -29.63 36.05 -51.88
N TYR A 923 -29.08 36.30 -50.65
CA TYR A 923 -29.01 35.46 -49.40
C TYR A 923 -28.02 34.26 -49.23
N ALA A 924 -27.86 33.63 -48.04
CA ALA A 924 -27.25 34.10 -46.75
C ALA A 924 -27.20 33.03 -45.59
N GLU A 925 -26.19 33.16 -44.70
CA GLU A 925 -26.08 32.86 -43.23
C GLU A 925 -26.57 31.56 -42.48
N SER A 926 -25.59 30.93 -41.77
CA SER A 926 -25.57 30.56 -40.32
C SER A 926 -26.26 29.31 -39.66
N ILE A 927 -25.45 28.57 -38.86
CA ILE A 927 -25.72 27.89 -37.54
C ILE A 927 -26.67 26.65 -37.48
N ALA A 928 -26.51 25.81 -36.43
CA ALA A 928 -27.09 24.45 -36.21
C ALA A 928 -28.13 24.43 -35.04
N PRO A 929 -28.69 23.29 -34.51
CA PRO A 929 -28.53 21.84 -34.84
C PRO A 929 -29.82 20.92 -34.77
N SER A 930 -29.64 19.61 -35.07
CA SER A 930 -30.31 18.42 -34.45
C SER A 930 -31.60 17.74 -35.01
N HIS A 931 -31.71 16.42 -34.72
CA HIS A 931 -32.85 15.46 -34.65
C HIS A 931 -33.65 14.92 -35.90
N HIS A 932 -33.33 13.66 -36.25
CA HIS A 932 -34.20 12.44 -36.35
C HIS A 932 -35.24 12.16 -37.49
N SER A 933 -35.24 10.87 -37.92
CA SER A 933 -36.35 10.01 -38.44
C SER A 933 -37.00 10.32 -39.81
N THR A 934 -37.42 9.36 -40.67
CA THR A 934 -37.34 7.87 -40.72
C THR A 934 -37.68 7.31 -42.12
N TYR A 935 -37.30 6.03 -42.39
CA TYR A 935 -37.91 5.06 -43.34
C TYR A 935 -37.66 5.22 -44.87
N ALA A 936 -37.55 4.17 -45.70
CA ALA A 936 -37.02 2.79 -45.57
C ALA A 936 -37.04 2.04 -46.95
N HIS A 937 -36.41 0.85 -47.01
CA HIS A 937 -36.57 -0.23 -48.01
C HIS A 937 -36.00 0.03 -49.43
N TYR A 938 -35.37 -0.93 -50.13
CA TYR A 938 -34.86 -2.29 -49.86
C TYR A 938 -33.90 -2.65 -51.04
N TYR A 939 -33.30 -3.83 -51.31
CA TYR A 939 -33.23 -5.25 -50.85
C TYR A 939 -31.80 -5.75 -51.29
N ASP A 940 -31.22 -6.93 -50.99
CA ASP A 940 -31.60 -8.19 -50.34
C ASP A 940 -30.52 -8.61 -49.27
N ASP A 941 -30.64 -9.80 -48.66
CA ASP A 941 -29.72 -10.42 -47.67
C ASP A 941 -28.73 -11.43 -48.37
N GLU A 942 -27.92 -12.35 -47.81
CA GLU A 942 -27.76 -13.11 -46.52
C GLU A 942 -26.37 -12.78 -45.87
N GLU A 943 -25.63 -13.52 -45.00
CA GLU A 943 -25.54 -14.92 -44.48
C GLU A 943 -24.93 -14.91 -43.03
N ASP A 944 -24.73 -16.08 -42.37
CA ASP A 944 -24.55 -16.23 -40.90
C ASP A 944 -23.10 -16.39 -40.34
N GLY A 945 -22.90 -16.28 -39.00
CA GLY A 945 -21.55 -16.35 -38.37
C GLY A 945 -21.29 -16.60 -36.85
N TRP A 946 -22.28 -16.57 -35.93
CA TRP A 946 -22.18 -16.99 -34.50
C TRP A 946 -21.32 -16.20 -33.46
N GLU A 947 -21.30 -16.65 -32.18
CA GLU A 947 -21.34 -15.80 -30.96
C GLU A 947 -20.25 -16.00 -29.86
N MET A 948 -19.91 -14.90 -29.16
CA MET A 948 -19.66 -14.67 -27.70
C MET A 948 -18.80 -15.60 -26.76
N PRO A 949 -18.42 -15.17 -25.52
CA PRO A 949 -17.24 -15.65 -24.80
C PRO A 949 -17.51 -16.57 -23.58
N ASN A 950 -16.46 -16.96 -22.85
CA ASN A 950 -16.56 -17.67 -21.56
C ASN A 950 -15.49 -17.28 -20.52
N PHE A 951 -15.72 -17.70 -19.27
CA PHE A 951 -14.93 -17.36 -18.06
C PHE A 951 -14.65 -18.64 -17.22
N TYR A 952 -13.76 -18.53 -16.22
CA TYR A 952 -13.43 -19.53 -15.19
C TYR A 952 -12.56 -20.75 -15.57
N ASN A 953 -12.10 -21.43 -14.51
CA ASN A 953 -10.97 -22.36 -14.40
C ASN A 953 -11.39 -23.52 -13.49
N GLU A 954 -11.02 -24.79 -13.79
CA GLU A 954 -10.30 -25.69 -12.85
C GLU A 954 -10.09 -27.15 -13.35
N THR A 955 -8.86 -27.66 -13.11
CA THR A 955 -8.48 -29.05 -12.76
C THR A 955 -8.54 -30.24 -13.75
N TYR A 956 -7.41 -30.98 -13.82
CA TYR A 956 -7.20 -32.47 -13.86
C TYR A 956 -7.96 -33.37 -14.88
N MET A 957 -7.38 -34.42 -15.49
CA MET A 957 -5.98 -34.91 -15.61
C MET A 957 -5.88 -36.06 -16.66
N LYS A 958 -4.65 -36.42 -17.06
CA LYS A 958 -4.17 -37.72 -17.62
C LYS A 958 -4.72 -38.27 -18.96
N ASP A 959 -3.81 -38.27 -19.95
CA ASP A 959 -3.25 -39.45 -20.65
C ASP A 959 -4.08 -40.74 -20.86
N GLY A 960 -4.07 -41.29 -22.09
CA GLY A 960 -4.45 -42.70 -22.30
C GLY A 960 -4.68 -43.20 -23.74
N LEU A 961 -3.61 -43.29 -24.55
CA LEU A 961 -3.35 -44.28 -25.64
C LEU A 961 -4.54 -45.21 -26.06
N HIS A 962 -4.93 -45.37 -27.35
CA HIS A 962 -4.10 -45.93 -28.43
C HIS A 962 -4.87 -46.10 -29.76
N GLY A 963 -4.12 -46.26 -30.87
CA GLY A 963 -4.57 -46.93 -32.09
C GLY A 963 -3.47 -46.93 -33.17
N GLY A 964 -3.21 -47.99 -33.93
CA GLY A 964 -3.71 -49.37 -33.85
C GLY A 964 -3.43 -50.16 -35.15
N LYS A 965 -3.38 -51.50 -35.08
CA LYS A 965 -3.45 -52.37 -36.26
C LYS A 965 -4.05 -53.75 -35.93
N MET A 966 -5.17 -54.07 -36.59
CA MET A 966 -5.76 -55.41 -36.76
C MET A 966 -6.32 -56.08 -35.47
N SER A 967 -7.41 -56.86 -35.47
CA SER A 967 -8.31 -57.29 -36.57
C SER A 967 -9.75 -57.59 -36.10
N THR A 968 -10.72 -57.37 -36.99
CA THR A 968 -12.02 -58.10 -37.16
C THR A 968 -13.01 -58.33 -36.00
N LEU A 969 -14.25 -57.85 -36.24
CA LEU A 969 -15.56 -58.50 -35.95
C LEU A 969 -16.00 -58.67 -34.47
N ALA A 970 -17.25 -58.44 -34.06
CA ALA A 970 -18.45 -57.87 -34.70
C ALA A 970 -19.57 -57.67 -33.65
N ARG A 971 -20.59 -56.81 -33.94
CA ARG A 971 -21.90 -56.69 -33.24
C ARG A 971 -21.85 -56.34 -31.73
N SER A 972 -22.75 -55.59 -31.09
CA SER A 972 -23.96 -54.79 -31.38
C SER A 972 -24.49 -54.37 -29.98
N ASN A 973 -25.39 -53.41 -29.72
CA ASN A 973 -26.33 -52.63 -30.53
C ASN A 973 -26.80 -51.40 -29.70
N ALA A 974 -27.41 -50.38 -30.33
CA ALA A 974 -28.30 -49.33 -29.76
C ALA A 974 -27.82 -48.51 -28.52
N SER A 975 -27.65 -47.18 -28.50
CA SER A 975 -28.37 -46.00 -29.05
C SER A 975 -29.42 -45.37 -28.12
N LEU A 976 -29.51 -44.03 -28.14
CA LEU A 976 -30.29 -43.13 -27.25
C LEU A 976 -29.69 -43.06 -25.83
N TYR A 977 -29.69 -41.93 -25.11
CA TYR A 977 -30.28 -40.60 -25.31
C TYR A 977 -29.16 -39.53 -25.41
N GLY A 978 -29.32 -38.25 -25.77
CA GLY A 978 -30.50 -37.37 -25.88
C GLY A 978 -30.19 -36.07 -25.12
N THR A 979 -30.37 -34.91 -25.74
CA THR A 979 -29.86 -33.62 -25.23
C THR A 979 -30.74 -32.97 -24.15
N LYS A 980 -30.15 -32.00 -23.42
CA LYS A 980 -30.64 -31.47 -22.14
C LYS A 980 -31.73 -30.38 -22.28
N GLU A 981 -32.78 -30.61 -23.07
CA GLU A 981 -33.95 -29.72 -23.17
C GLU A 981 -35.28 -30.49 -23.25
N ASP A 982 -35.62 -31.25 -22.19
CA ASP A 982 -36.99 -31.78 -22.00
C ASP A 982 -37.36 -31.88 -20.51
N LEU A 983 -37.36 -30.75 -19.80
CA LEU A 983 -37.94 -30.66 -18.46
C LEU A 983 -38.38 -29.24 -18.05
N TYR A 984 -38.79 -28.42 -19.03
CA TYR A 984 -39.43 -27.12 -18.78
C TYR A 984 -40.75 -26.89 -19.54
N ASP A 985 -41.52 -27.95 -19.81
CA ASP A 985 -42.99 -27.80 -19.78
C ASP A 985 -43.70 -28.96 -19.07
N ARG A 986 -44.32 -28.62 -17.93
CA ARG A 986 -45.63 -29.19 -17.55
C ARG A 986 -46.45 -28.23 -16.68
N LEU A 987 -46.84 -27.13 -17.32
CA LEU A 987 -48.03 -26.32 -17.05
C LEU A 987 -48.89 -26.64 -15.80
N LYS A 988 -48.92 -25.67 -14.87
CA LYS A 988 -50.15 -24.93 -14.48
C LYS A 988 -51.25 -25.70 -13.70
N ARG A 989 -51.40 -25.43 -12.38
CA ARG A 989 -52.61 -24.84 -11.72
C ARG A 989 -52.71 -25.04 -10.18
N HIS A 990 -53.08 -23.95 -9.48
CA HIS A 990 -53.97 -23.86 -8.28
C HIS A 990 -53.59 -24.62 -6.97
N ALA A 991 -53.82 -24.12 -5.74
CA ALA A 991 -54.36 -22.84 -5.23
C ALA A 991 -53.94 -22.56 -3.76
N TYR A 992 -54.43 -21.45 -3.20
CA TYR A 992 -54.52 -21.04 -1.77
C TYR A 992 -54.69 -22.20 -0.75
N THR A 993 -54.30 -22.10 0.53
CA THR A 993 -54.20 -20.94 1.47
C THR A 993 -52.93 -21.01 2.35
N GLY A 994 -52.50 -20.00 3.12
CA GLY A 994 -53.02 -18.62 3.30
C GLY A 994 -53.67 -18.33 4.66
N LYS A 995 -52.90 -17.95 5.69
CA LYS A 995 -53.38 -17.13 6.83
C LYS A 995 -52.25 -16.47 7.64
N LYS A 996 -52.57 -15.32 8.25
CA LYS A 996 -51.73 -14.48 9.11
C LYS A 996 -52.66 -13.76 10.12
N GLU A 997 -52.11 -13.27 11.23
CA GLU A 997 -52.69 -12.29 12.19
C GLU A 997 -53.97 -12.64 12.97
N LYS A 998 -53.82 -12.68 14.31
CA LYS A 998 -54.58 -11.96 15.37
C LYS A 998 -54.53 -12.73 16.70
N SER A 999 -54.65 -12.12 17.89
CA SER A 999 -54.31 -10.78 18.40
C SER A 999 -54.49 -10.82 19.94
N ASP A 1000 -53.98 -9.80 20.66
CA ASP A 1000 -54.35 -9.47 22.05
C ASP A 1000 -53.88 -10.49 23.14
N SER A 1001 -53.62 -10.14 24.41
CA SER A 1001 -53.37 -8.85 25.09
C SER A 1001 -52.82 -9.12 26.51
N ASP A 1002 -51.87 -8.29 26.98
CA ASP A 1002 -51.44 -8.10 28.39
C ASP A 1002 -50.91 -9.37 29.14
N SER A 1003 -50.29 -9.34 30.32
CA SER A 1003 -49.92 -8.25 31.25
C SER A 1003 -48.63 -8.60 32.03
N GLU A 1004 -47.77 -7.60 32.28
CA GLU A 1004 -46.86 -7.40 33.45
C GLU A 1004 -45.96 -8.52 34.07
N VAL A 1005 -44.92 -8.03 34.76
CA VAL A 1005 -44.06 -8.70 35.78
C VAL A 1005 -42.89 -9.58 35.31
N GLN A 1006 -41.67 -9.05 35.60
CA GLN A 1006 -40.33 -9.69 35.68
C GLN A 1006 -39.69 -10.19 34.39
#